data_AF-A0AA39MA34-F1
#
_entry.id   AF-A0AA39MA34-F1
#
_cell.length_a   1.000
_cell.length_b   1.000
_cell.length_c   1.000
_cell.angle_alpha   90.00
_cell.angle_beta   90.00
_cell.angle_gamma   90.00
#
_symmetry.space_group_name_H-M   'P 1'
#
loop_
_entity.id
_entity.type
_entity.pdbx_description
1 polymer ?
#
loop_
_entity_poly.entity_id
_entity_poly.type
_entity_poly.pdbx_seq_one_letter_code
_entity_poly.pdbx_strand_id
1 'polypeptide(L)'
;MASVGAVLSVGALTVTFSLATLGLQFILFKKSLAERWSESSPLTLLLLSNIAASFVYIFVSLQWALIALGVISNHIGFVFLLPVAFAYSFTAFHDFATIGLFLQRIHFILVPTVNVKRTNKEISKGVLIASGAVSLLELVLHSSHFDASEEILRTCNSYCLDVRSAKRIFELVFYLILLPLVIVLLGATFAFLYRRFKSENQSNRETMMHSYILCLFIPKIFLKVLPGTVDLFLLVFDMKLAQFTGPYSPCVSSVIYFLTTFLYVIMQRKESRPLQPSQEQEIRLLSKAGPQPDLVDLRSQKIAFSRGLDFPNYFHRGIPHLPLVAGVPTLIFLWNIFSKVAIAKIARDSQLLALLLLGVVVSAISHIPNAVLWLLFGTGLLPNSLELQWCLLMGAMVTHCTSVFYDLCGIGLIIHRVAVFWSPLVSSKRWVKPIVWVMVVLSVLFSIILVAVDIVYTKADLHYSQECLSMNCLVQADSTNRVVFVIIKLITSVAHVGFGIAFLILIRTAELFHKTSTFHKINGFVKYLFFIRVVFEIVPFLIDCILSITIKFSLIYYVGAYSKFGWSVDALATAVLYYLMMERKTNNVSLKSFHSDKMTRGHMKMQAKEKNMKKQEALRKSQGFDHKGAAQKSLVYKCPICMTQNVHLKSYKEHFAAKHPNAPLPPELADA
;
A
#
# COMPACT_ATOMS: atom_id res chain seq x y z
N MET A 1 -21.65 -6.22 -32.02
CA MET A 1 -22.03 -6.72 -30.68
C MET A 1 -20.85 -6.98 -29.76
N ALA A 2 -19.68 -7.43 -30.25
CA ALA A 2 -18.52 -7.71 -29.39
C ALA A 2 -17.98 -6.52 -28.56
N SER A 3 -18.30 -5.29 -28.94
CA SER A 3 -17.94 -4.08 -28.20
C SER A 3 -18.80 -3.82 -26.95
N VAL A 4 -20.07 -4.23 -26.94
CA VAL A 4 -21.04 -3.82 -25.91
C VAL A 4 -20.63 -4.34 -24.55
N GLY A 5 -20.44 -5.64 -24.40
CA GLY A 5 -20.16 -6.14 -23.08
C GLY A 5 -18.70 -5.93 -22.63
N ALA A 6 -17.74 -5.68 -23.54
CA ALA A 6 -16.43 -5.16 -23.14
C ALA A 6 -16.57 -3.78 -22.45
N VAL A 7 -17.38 -2.89 -23.02
CA VAL A 7 -17.71 -1.59 -22.41
C VAL A 7 -18.44 -1.77 -21.08
N LEU A 8 -19.45 -2.64 -20.99
CA LEU A 8 -20.17 -2.91 -19.74
C LEU A 8 -19.26 -3.45 -18.65
N SER A 9 -18.32 -4.31 -19.02
CA SER A 9 -17.39 -4.95 -18.11
C SER A 9 -16.36 -3.98 -17.54
N VAL A 10 -15.74 -3.19 -18.42
CA VAL A 10 -14.82 -2.12 -18.05
C VAL A 10 -15.56 -1.08 -17.20
N GLY A 11 -16.80 -0.74 -17.57
CA GLY A 11 -17.67 0.13 -16.78
C GLY A 11 -17.96 -0.42 -15.39
N ALA A 12 -18.31 -1.70 -15.28
CA ALA A 12 -18.58 -2.35 -13.98
C ALA A 12 -17.36 -2.36 -13.06
N LEU A 13 -16.17 -2.69 -13.59
CA LEU A 13 -14.91 -2.61 -12.84
C LEU A 13 -14.62 -1.18 -12.40
N THR A 14 -14.77 -0.21 -13.29
CA THR A 14 -14.54 1.22 -12.99
C THR A 14 -15.46 1.70 -11.86
N VAL A 15 -16.75 1.36 -11.92
CA VAL A 15 -17.73 1.67 -10.88
C VAL A 15 -17.35 1.01 -9.56
N THR A 16 -16.96 -0.27 -9.57
CA THR A 16 -16.57 -1.04 -8.37
C THR A 16 -15.39 -0.39 -7.65
N PHE A 17 -14.30 -0.09 -8.38
CA PHE A 17 -13.13 0.55 -7.78
C PHE A 17 -13.41 1.99 -7.32
N SER A 18 -14.25 2.73 -8.04
CA SER A 18 -14.65 4.09 -7.65
C SER A 18 -15.49 4.08 -6.37
N LEU A 19 -16.46 3.17 -6.24
CA LEU A 19 -17.24 2.99 -5.01
C LEU A 19 -16.36 2.55 -3.84
N ALA A 20 -15.42 1.63 -4.07
CA ALA A 20 -14.46 1.22 -3.06
C ALA A 20 -13.57 2.38 -2.60
N THR A 21 -13.15 3.25 -3.53
CA THR A 21 -12.40 4.48 -3.23
C THR A 21 -13.21 5.42 -2.35
N LEU A 22 -14.47 5.69 -2.71
CA LEU A 22 -15.36 6.54 -1.92
C LEU A 22 -15.62 5.97 -0.52
N GLY A 23 -15.86 4.66 -0.41
CA GLY A 23 -16.03 3.99 0.88
C GLY A 23 -14.78 4.10 1.78
N LEU A 24 -13.58 3.94 1.20
CA LEU A 24 -12.33 4.13 1.94
C LEU A 24 -12.11 5.59 2.35
N GLN A 25 -12.46 6.56 1.51
CA GLN A 25 -12.38 7.98 1.84
C GLN A 25 -13.35 8.36 2.97
N PHE A 26 -14.56 7.80 2.97
CA PHE A 26 -15.52 7.96 4.06
C PHE A 26 -14.94 7.49 5.40
N ILE A 27 -14.26 6.33 5.42
CA ILE A 27 -13.57 5.83 6.62
C ILE A 27 -12.45 6.78 7.08
N LEU A 28 -11.75 7.43 6.16
CA LEU A 28 -10.72 8.40 6.49
C LEU A 28 -11.30 9.66 7.14
N PHE A 29 -12.49 10.13 6.70
CA PHE A 29 -13.14 11.38 7.13
C PHE A 29 -13.54 11.48 8.60
N LYS A 30 -13.07 10.57 9.46
CA LYS A 30 -13.05 10.78 10.91
C LYS A 30 -12.32 12.06 11.34
N LYS A 31 -11.22 12.41 10.65
CA LYS A 31 -10.57 13.72 10.78
C LYS A 31 -11.19 14.72 9.82
N SER A 32 -11.44 15.95 10.30
CA SER A 32 -11.97 17.03 9.47
C SER A 32 -11.02 17.37 8.31
N LEU A 33 -11.59 17.80 7.18
CA LEU A 33 -10.80 18.25 6.03
C LEU A 33 -9.91 19.44 6.38
N ALA A 34 -10.37 20.36 7.23
CA ALA A 34 -9.61 21.51 7.69
C ALA A 34 -8.37 21.09 8.50
N GLU A 35 -8.50 20.10 9.38
CA GLU A 35 -7.37 19.57 10.14
C GLU A 35 -6.32 18.98 9.18
N ARG A 36 -6.72 18.13 8.23
CA ARG A 36 -5.77 17.56 7.26
C ARG A 36 -5.15 18.60 6.34
N TRP A 37 -5.92 19.59 5.93
CA TRP A 37 -5.43 20.69 5.11
C TRP A 37 -4.30 21.44 5.82
N SER A 38 -4.45 21.65 7.13
CA SER A 38 -3.44 22.31 7.96
C SER A 38 -2.16 21.48 8.12
N GLU A 39 -2.28 20.14 8.09
CA GLU A 39 -1.15 19.22 8.20
C GLU A 39 -0.39 19.10 6.87
N SER A 40 -1.11 18.91 5.76
CA SER A 40 -0.52 18.74 4.43
C SER A 40 -1.53 19.06 3.33
N SER A 41 -1.53 20.30 2.87
CA SER A 41 -2.44 20.78 1.83
C SER A 41 -2.32 19.99 0.50
N PRO A 42 -1.12 19.65 -0.04
CA PRO A 42 -1.01 18.87 -1.28
C PRO A 42 -1.58 17.45 -1.17
N LEU A 43 -1.39 16.81 -0.01
CA LEU A 43 -1.98 15.49 0.28
C LEU A 43 -3.51 15.57 0.36
N THR A 44 -4.04 16.65 0.94
CA THR A 44 -5.48 16.86 1.03
C THR A 44 -6.08 17.09 -0.36
N LEU A 45 -5.40 17.87 -1.21
CA LEU A 45 -5.78 18.03 -2.63
C LEU A 45 -5.79 16.69 -3.37
N LEU A 46 -4.80 15.83 -3.13
CA LEU A 46 -4.74 14.51 -3.74
C LEU A 46 -5.95 13.65 -3.32
N LEU A 47 -6.29 13.62 -2.03
CA LEU A 47 -7.45 12.85 -1.55
C LEU A 47 -8.78 13.42 -2.07
N LEU A 48 -8.90 14.75 -2.17
CA LEU A 48 -10.07 15.41 -2.78
C LEU A 48 -10.18 15.08 -4.27
N SER A 49 -9.06 15.05 -4.98
CA SER A 49 -9.03 14.67 -6.40
C SER A 49 -9.48 13.23 -6.61
N ASN A 50 -9.12 12.29 -5.73
CA ASN A 50 -9.59 10.89 -5.80
C ASN A 50 -11.12 10.79 -5.66
N ILE A 51 -11.71 11.58 -4.76
CA ILE A 51 -13.16 11.62 -4.53
C ILE A 51 -13.86 12.16 -5.78
N ALA A 52 -13.43 13.33 -6.25
CA ALA A 52 -14.03 13.97 -7.42
C ALA A 52 -13.91 13.10 -8.68
N ALA A 53 -12.71 12.54 -8.93
CA ALA A 53 -12.49 11.64 -10.06
C ALA A 53 -13.38 10.40 -9.95
N SER A 54 -13.46 9.76 -8.77
CA SER A 54 -14.27 8.55 -8.56
C SER A 54 -15.76 8.80 -8.83
N PHE A 55 -16.30 9.95 -8.40
CA PHE A 55 -17.68 10.32 -8.74
C PHE A 55 -17.88 10.44 -10.25
N VAL A 56 -17.02 11.21 -10.93
CA VAL A 56 -17.15 11.42 -12.38
C VAL A 56 -16.99 10.12 -13.15
N TYR A 57 -16.08 9.23 -12.75
CA TYR A 57 -15.90 7.94 -13.41
C TYR A 57 -17.09 7.00 -13.25
N ILE A 58 -17.83 7.08 -12.13
CA ILE A 58 -19.11 6.36 -12.00
C ILE A 58 -20.10 6.86 -13.05
N PHE A 59 -20.28 8.18 -13.18
CA PHE A 59 -21.18 8.76 -14.17
C PHE A 59 -20.79 8.42 -15.61
N VAL A 60 -19.51 8.59 -15.96
CA VAL A 60 -18.98 8.24 -17.28
C VAL A 60 -19.21 6.76 -17.58
N SER A 61 -18.94 5.87 -16.63
CA SER A 61 -19.13 4.42 -16.82
C SER A 61 -20.60 4.05 -17.01
N LEU A 62 -21.51 4.63 -16.23
CA LEU A 62 -22.95 4.42 -16.36
C LEU A 62 -23.46 4.95 -17.69
N GLN A 63 -23.02 6.13 -18.10
CA GLN A 63 -23.36 6.72 -19.39
C GLN A 63 -22.93 5.82 -20.56
N TRP A 64 -21.68 5.35 -20.57
CA TRP A 64 -21.20 4.42 -21.60
C TRP A 64 -21.95 3.08 -21.57
N ALA A 65 -22.32 2.59 -20.38
CA ALA A 65 -23.13 1.39 -20.26
C ALA A 65 -24.53 1.58 -20.88
N LEU A 66 -25.18 2.71 -20.63
CA LEU A 66 -26.50 3.03 -21.19
C LEU A 66 -26.49 3.15 -22.72
N ILE A 67 -25.43 3.72 -23.30
CA ILE A 67 -25.25 3.72 -24.77
C ILE A 67 -25.03 2.31 -25.29
N ALA A 68 -24.17 1.54 -24.63
CA ALA A 68 -23.84 0.18 -25.06
C ALA A 68 -25.09 -0.72 -25.06
N LEU A 69 -26.02 -0.47 -24.14
CA LEU A 69 -27.33 -1.13 -24.07
C LEU A 69 -28.37 -0.56 -25.03
N GLY A 70 -28.07 0.52 -25.77
CA GLY A 70 -29.01 1.20 -26.65
C GLY A 70 -30.13 1.95 -25.93
N VAL A 71 -30.01 2.16 -24.60
CA VAL A 71 -31.00 2.88 -23.79
C VAL A 71 -30.96 4.38 -24.08
N ILE A 72 -29.75 4.90 -24.33
CA ILE A 72 -29.53 6.29 -24.74
C ILE A 72 -29.02 6.27 -26.18
N SER A 73 -29.61 7.08 -27.04
CA SER A 73 -29.12 7.26 -28.40
C SER A 73 -27.70 7.83 -28.38
N ASN A 74 -26.85 7.38 -29.29
CA ASN A 74 -25.47 7.87 -29.40
C ASN A 74 -25.40 9.31 -29.99
N HIS A 75 -26.49 10.08 -29.90
CA HIS A 75 -26.48 11.48 -30.29
C HIS A 75 -25.65 12.27 -29.27
N ILE A 76 -24.49 12.74 -29.70
CA ILE A 76 -23.50 13.43 -28.88
C ILE A 76 -24.02 14.84 -28.58
N GLY A 77 -24.95 14.96 -27.63
CA GLY A 77 -25.36 16.25 -27.08
C GLY A 77 -24.28 16.83 -26.16
N PHE A 78 -24.36 18.12 -25.87
CA PHE A 78 -23.46 18.78 -24.89
C PHE A 78 -23.46 18.08 -23.52
N VAL A 79 -24.63 17.63 -23.08
CA VAL A 79 -24.81 16.84 -21.84
C VAL A 79 -23.99 15.55 -21.84
N PHE A 80 -23.74 14.98 -23.02
CA PHE A 80 -22.97 13.76 -23.19
C PHE A 80 -21.45 14.00 -23.06
N LEU A 81 -20.94 15.11 -23.59
CA LEU A 81 -19.50 15.40 -23.58
C LEU A 81 -19.02 15.92 -22.23
N LEU A 82 -19.91 16.52 -21.44
CA LEU A 82 -19.58 17.18 -20.18
C LEU A 82 -18.95 16.23 -19.13
N PRO A 83 -19.49 15.03 -18.84
CA PRO A 83 -18.86 14.10 -17.90
C PRO A 83 -17.47 13.61 -18.35
N VAL A 84 -17.28 13.45 -19.66
CA VAL A 84 -15.99 13.05 -20.23
C VAL A 84 -14.96 14.16 -20.05
N ALA A 85 -15.32 15.42 -20.37
CA ALA A 85 -14.45 16.57 -20.14
C ALA A 85 -14.08 16.71 -18.65
N PHE A 86 -15.05 16.53 -17.74
CA PHE A 86 -14.77 16.51 -16.31
C PHE A 86 -13.82 15.38 -15.91
N ALA A 87 -13.93 14.20 -16.52
CA ALA A 87 -13.05 13.07 -16.20
C ALA A 87 -11.58 13.39 -16.51
N TYR A 88 -11.32 14.03 -17.66
CA TYR A 88 -9.98 14.48 -18.03
C TYR A 88 -9.48 15.58 -17.08
N SER A 89 -10.32 16.58 -16.80
CA SER A 89 -9.98 17.67 -15.88
C SER A 89 -9.67 17.18 -14.46
N PHE A 90 -10.44 16.24 -13.91
CA PHE A 90 -10.14 15.68 -12.59
C PHE A 90 -8.92 14.75 -12.61
N THR A 91 -8.64 14.10 -13.74
CA THR A 91 -7.40 13.33 -13.93
C THR A 91 -6.19 14.26 -13.93
N ALA A 92 -6.27 15.38 -14.63
CA ALA A 92 -5.27 16.44 -14.61
C ALA A 92 -5.05 16.95 -13.19
N PHE A 93 -6.14 17.31 -12.49
CA PHE A 93 -6.08 17.78 -11.11
C PHE A 93 -5.41 16.77 -10.17
N HIS A 94 -5.73 15.48 -10.29
CA HIS A 94 -5.08 14.42 -9.51
C HIS A 94 -3.58 14.30 -9.80
N ASP A 95 -3.17 14.41 -11.05
CA ASP A 95 -1.76 14.35 -11.43
C ASP A 95 -0.99 15.58 -10.96
N PHE A 96 -1.56 16.78 -11.06
CA PHE A 96 -0.97 17.99 -10.47
C PHE A 96 -0.90 17.90 -8.94
N ALA A 97 -1.92 17.37 -8.27
CA ALA A 97 -1.87 17.13 -6.83
C ALA A 97 -0.75 16.13 -6.46
N THR A 98 -0.52 15.14 -7.31
CA THR A 98 0.59 14.19 -7.16
C THR A 98 1.95 14.88 -7.33
N ILE A 99 2.09 15.73 -8.36
CA ILE A 99 3.28 16.55 -8.59
C ILE A 99 3.55 17.46 -7.38
N GLY A 100 2.52 18.16 -6.90
CA GLY A 100 2.60 18.99 -5.70
C GLY A 100 3.05 18.22 -4.47
N LEU A 101 2.55 16.99 -4.28
CA LEU A 101 2.97 16.13 -3.18
C LEU A 101 4.45 15.72 -3.31
N PHE A 102 4.95 15.41 -4.51
CA PHE A 102 6.37 15.13 -4.73
C PHE A 102 7.24 16.37 -4.48
N LEU A 103 6.85 17.53 -5.03
CA LEU A 103 7.57 18.80 -4.84
C LEU A 103 7.66 19.19 -3.37
N GLN A 104 6.56 19.07 -2.62
CA GLN A 104 6.51 19.32 -1.18
C GLN A 104 7.57 18.50 -0.44
N ARG A 105 7.75 17.24 -0.85
CA ARG A 105 8.57 16.27 -0.13
C ARG A 105 10.03 16.34 -0.52
N ILE A 106 10.30 16.58 -1.80
CA ILE A 106 11.63 16.96 -2.28
C ILE A 106 12.09 18.22 -1.55
N HIS A 107 11.23 19.24 -1.45
CA HIS A 107 11.55 20.49 -0.76
C HIS A 107 11.86 20.28 0.73
N PHE A 108 11.08 19.47 1.46
CA PHE A 108 11.36 19.19 2.88
C PHE A 108 12.65 18.40 3.10
N ILE A 109 13.03 17.54 2.17
CA ILE A 109 14.32 16.82 2.25
C ILE A 109 15.49 17.78 1.99
N LEU A 110 15.35 18.69 1.01
CA LEU A 110 16.42 19.61 0.62
C LEU A 110 16.57 20.80 1.58
N VAL A 111 15.47 21.30 2.14
CA VAL A 111 15.46 22.53 2.95
C VAL A 111 14.61 22.32 4.22
N PRO A 112 15.14 21.64 5.25
CA PRO A 112 14.39 21.28 6.45
C PRO A 112 14.03 22.47 7.36
N THR A 113 14.66 23.64 7.16
CA THR A 113 14.48 24.83 8.01
C THR A 113 13.31 25.72 7.61
N VAL A 114 12.65 25.45 6.48
CA VAL A 114 11.63 26.35 5.94
C VAL A 114 10.30 26.18 6.67
N ASN A 115 9.56 27.28 6.81
CA ASN A 115 8.18 27.28 7.31
C ASN A 115 7.29 26.38 6.44
N VAL A 116 7.02 25.18 6.96
CA VAL A 116 6.22 24.10 6.35
C VAL A 116 4.85 24.59 5.90
N LYS A 117 4.18 25.43 6.70
CA LYS A 117 2.84 25.93 6.40
C LYS A 117 2.83 26.86 5.17
N ARG A 118 3.82 27.77 5.10
CA ARG A 118 3.95 28.68 3.95
C ARG A 118 4.24 27.90 2.68
N THR A 119 5.17 26.96 2.73
CA THR A 119 5.55 26.11 1.58
C THR A 119 4.36 25.28 1.08
N ASN A 120 3.63 24.63 1.98
CA ASN A 120 2.44 23.85 1.62
C ASN A 120 1.38 24.71 0.94
N LYS A 121 1.15 25.94 1.44
CA LYS A 121 0.19 26.87 0.87
C LYS A 121 0.59 27.30 -0.54
N GLU A 122 1.86 27.63 -0.76
CA GLU A 122 2.33 28.05 -2.10
C GLU A 122 2.33 26.89 -3.10
N ILE A 123 2.74 25.69 -2.70
CA ILE A 123 2.66 24.50 -3.56
C ILE A 123 1.20 24.19 -3.91
N SER A 124 0.29 24.22 -2.94
CA SER A 124 -1.13 23.97 -3.19
C SER A 124 -1.77 25.03 -4.10
N LYS A 125 -1.40 26.31 -3.96
CA LYS A 125 -1.82 27.35 -4.92
C LYS A 125 -1.31 27.05 -6.32
N GLY A 126 -0.03 26.69 -6.46
CA GLY A 126 0.56 26.32 -7.74
C GLY A 126 -0.14 25.14 -8.40
N VAL A 127 -0.47 24.10 -7.63
CA VAL A 127 -1.27 22.96 -8.08
C VAL A 127 -2.63 23.40 -8.60
N LEU A 128 -3.36 24.22 -7.84
CA LEU A 128 -4.70 24.68 -8.20
C LEU A 128 -4.69 25.57 -9.46
N ILE A 129 -3.72 26.47 -9.58
CA ILE A 129 -3.57 27.35 -10.76
C ILE A 129 -3.22 26.50 -11.99
N ALA A 130 -2.24 25.60 -11.87
CA ALA A 130 -1.81 24.76 -12.98
C ALA A 130 -2.93 23.82 -13.44
N SER A 131 -3.63 23.16 -12.52
CA SER A 131 -4.77 22.31 -12.87
C SER A 131 -5.92 23.12 -13.46
N GLY A 132 -6.22 24.29 -12.91
CA GLY A 132 -7.28 25.18 -13.41
C GLY A 132 -6.98 25.69 -14.82
N ALA A 133 -5.74 26.05 -15.11
CA ALA A 133 -5.31 26.48 -16.44
C ALA A 133 -5.44 25.35 -17.47
N VAL A 134 -5.04 24.13 -17.11
CA VAL A 134 -5.19 22.96 -17.99
C VAL A 134 -6.67 22.62 -18.21
N SER A 135 -7.49 22.60 -17.16
CA SER A 135 -8.93 22.39 -17.30
C SER A 135 -9.63 23.45 -18.15
N LEU A 136 -9.22 24.72 -18.02
CA LEU A 136 -9.74 25.80 -18.87
C LEU A 136 -9.33 25.60 -20.33
N LEU A 137 -8.07 25.23 -20.57
CA LEU A 137 -7.57 24.93 -21.92
C LEU A 137 -8.33 23.73 -22.52
N GLU A 138 -8.59 22.68 -21.75
CA GLU A 138 -9.41 21.56 -22.20
C GLU A 138 -10.83 21.96 -22.56
N LEU A 139 -11.44 22.82 -21.74
CA LEU A 139 -12.78 23.33 -21.98
C LEU A 139 -12.83 24.13 -23.29
N VAL A 140 -11.83 24.99 -23.52
CA VAL A 140 -11.69 25.76 -24.77
C VAL A 140 -11.48 24.84 -25.97
N LEU A 141 -10.63 23.82 -25.85
CA LEU A 141 -10.40 22.82 -26.92
C LEU A 141 -11.65 21.96 -27.20
N HIS A 142 -12.49 21.74 -26.20
CA HIS A 142 -13.78 21.05 -26.38
C HIS A 142 -14.83 21.96 -27.01
N SER A 143 -14.90 23.24 -26.62
CA SER A 143 -15.87 24.19 -27.20
C SER A 143 -15.54 24.54 -28.64
N SER A 144 -14.26 24.68 -28.99
CA SER A 144 -13.85 25.02 -30.37
C SER A 144 -14.16 23.92 -31.40
N HIS A 145 -14.40 22.69 -30.95
CA HIS A 145 -14.75 21.57 -31.82
C HIS A 145 -16.25 21.36 -32.00
N PHE A 146 -17.09 22.06 -31.24
CA PHE A 146 -18.54 21.85 -31.29
C PHE A 146 -19.14 22.29 -32.65
N ASP A 147 -18.65 23.40 -33.20
CA ASP A 147 -19.19 24.02 -34.42
C ASP A 147 -18.84 23.26 -35.72
N ALA A 148 -17.83 22.39 -35.72
CA ALA A 148 -17.37 21.66 -36.90
C ALA A 148 -17.96 20.24 -37.05
N SER A 149 -18.84 19.83 -36.13
CA SER A 149 -19.08 18.40 -35.88
C SER A 149 -20.35 17.79 -36.49
N GLU A 150 -21.27 18.59 -37.04
CA GLU A 150 -22.58 18.07 -37.47
C GLU A 150 -22.48 17.06 -38.63
N GLU A 151 -21.48 17.20 -39.51
CA GLU A 151 -21.29 16.34 -40.69
C GLU A 151 -20.36 15.12 -40.43
N ILE A 152 -19.37 15.25 -39.54
CA ILE A 152 -18.42 14.16 -39.19
C ILE A 152 -19.07 13.14 -38.24
N LEU A 153 -20.11 13.51 -37.51
CA LEU A 153 -20.75 12.67 -36.48
C LEU A 153 -21.51 11.45 -37.02
N ARG A 154 -21.97 11.47 -38.28
CA ARG A 154 -22.85 10.42 -38.81
C ARG A 154 -22.13 9.11 -39.14
N THR A 155 -20.82 9.14 -39.38
CA THR A 155 -20.08 7.99 -39.91
C THR A 155 -19.13 7.34 -38.91
N CYS A 156 -18.93 7.91 -37.71
CA CYS A 156 -17.92 7.39 -36.82
C CYS A 156 -18.32 7.32 -35.35
N ASN A 157 -18.21 6.12 -34.78
CA ASN A 157 -18.25 5.90 -33.34
C ASN A 157 -17.19 6.79 -32.67
N SER A 158 -17.60 7.50 -31.62
CA SER A 158 -16.92 8.45 -30.71
C SER A 158 -15.38 8.45 -30.51
N TYR A 159 -14.64 7.45 -30.99
CA TYR A 159 -13.17 7.35 -30.95
C TYR A 159 -12.47 7.61 -32.30
N CYS A 160 -13.21 7.93 -33.36
CA CYS A 160 -12.63 8.22 -34.67
C CYS A 160 -12.16 9.66 -34.89
N LEU A 161 -12.07 10.50 -33.86
CA LEU A 161 -11.52 11.85 -34.04
C LEU A 161 -10.15 11.76 -34.71
N ASP A 162 -10.02 12.42 -35.86
CA ASP A 162 -8.82 12.44 -36.69
C ASP A 162 -7.59 12.69 -35.80
N VAL A 163 -6.56 11.87 -35.99
CA VAL A 163 -5.28 11.96 -35.27
C VAL A 163 -4.65 13.35 -35.43
N ARG A 164 -5.02 14.07 -36.49
CA ARG A 164 -4.58 15.44 -36.77
C ARG A 164 -5.28 16.52 -35.96
N SER A 165 -6.34 16.21 -35.22
CA SER A 165 -7.00 17.22 -34.39
C SER A 165 -6.04 17.72 -33.29
N ALA A 166 -5.89 19.05 -33.19
CA ALA A 166 -5.04 19.68 -32.18
C ALA A 166 -5.37 19.20 -30.75
N LYS A 167 -6.65 18.90 -30.50
CA LYS A 167 -7.14 18.29 -29.26
C LYS A 167 -6.48 16.94 -28.96
N ARG A 168 -6.48 16.01 -29.92
CA ARG A 168 -5.91 14.67 -29.71
C ARG A 168 -4.40 14.72 -29.54
N ILE A 169 -3.73 15.62 -30.27
CA ILE A 169 -2.30 15.89 -30.09
C ILE A 169 -2.04 16.43 -28.67
N PHE A 170 -2.84 17.40 -28.22
CA PHE A 170 -2.73 17.92 -26.86
C PHE A 170 -2.94 16.83 -25.81
N GLU A 171 -4.00 16.03 -25.92
CA GLU A 171 -4.28 14.94 -24.98
C GLU A 171 -3.13 13.91 -24.94
N LEU A 172 -2.62 13.51 -26.11
CA LEU A 172 -1.52 12.58 -26.24
C LEU A 172 -0.21 13.14 -25.66
N VAL A 173 0.21 14.31 -26.12
CA VAL A 173 1.48 14.90 -25.71
C VAL A 173 1.45 15.30 -24.23
N PHE A 174 0.36 15.91 -23.78
CA PHE A 174 0.27 16.42 -22.41
C PHE A 174 0.00 15.32 -21.38
N TYR A 175 -1.05 14.51 -21.55
CA TYR A 175 -1.46 13.53 -20.53
C TYR A 175 -0.74 12.20 -20.60
N LEU A 176 -0.35 11.75 -21.79
CA LEU A 176 0.31 10.45 -21.97
C LEU A 176 1.84 10.57 -21.89
N ILE A 177 2.42 11.72 -22.23
CA ILE A 177 3.88 11.91 -22.26
C ILE A 177 4.37 12.88 -21.18
N LEU A 178 4.01 14.16 -21.28
CA LEU A 178 4.63 15.22 -20.48
C LEU A 178 4.35 15.06 -18.98
N LEU A 179 3.08 14.94 -18.60
CA LEU A 179 2.66 14.85 -17.21
C LEU A 179 3.17 13.56 -16.53
N PRO A 180 3.08 12.37 -17.15
CA PRO A 180 3.66 11.16 -16.60
C PRO A 180 5.20 11.23 -16.52
N LEU A 181 5.88 11.82 -17.50
CA LEU A 181 7.33 12.02 -17.46
C LEU A 181 7.74 12.91 -16.27
N VAL A 182 7.03 14.02 -16.02
CA VAL A 182 7.27 14.89 -14.85
C VAL A 182 7.06 14.11 -13.55
N ILE A 183 6.00 13.31 -13.44
CA ILE A 183 5.76 12.44 -12.28
C ILE A 183 6.89 11.42 -12.11
N VAL A 184 7.36 10.80 -13.19
CA VAL A 184 8.47 9.84 -13.18
C VAL A 184 9.76 10.49 -12.68
N LEU A 185 10.12 11.64 -13.24
CA LEU A 185 11.32 12.39 -12.88
C LEU A 185 11.28 12.86 -11.43
N LEU A 186 10.16 13.43 -10.98
CA LEU A 186 9.99 13.88 -9.59
C LEU A 186 9.98 12.70 -8.62
N GLY A 187 9.30 11.60 -8.94
CA GLY A 187 9.28 10.43 -8.07
C GLY A 187 10.65 9.72 -8.00
N ALA A 188 11.39 9.66 -9.10
CA ALA A 188 12.76 9.16 -9.12
C ALA A 188 13.70 10.08 -8.31
N THR A 189 13.57 11.40 -8.47
CA THR A 189 14.32 12.40 -7.70
C THR A 189 14.04 12.27 -6.21
N PHE A 190 12.76 12.18 -5.83
CA PHE A 190 12.35 11.95 -4.46
C PHE A 190 12.92 10.65 -3.91
N ALA A 191 12.82 9.54 -4.64
CA ALA A 191 13.35 8.24 -4.20
C ALA A 191 14.87 8.28 -4.01
N PHE A 192 15.60 8.96 -4.90
CA PHE A 192 17.04 9.18 -4.77
C PHE A 192 17.38 10.03 -3.55
N LEU A 193 16.74 11.18 -3.38
CA LEU A 193 16.98 12.09 -2.25
C LEU A 193 16.62 11.42 -0.92
N TYR A 194 15.48 10.72 -0.85
CA TYR A 194 15.06 10.00 0.34
C TYR A 194 16.07 8.92 0.72
N ARG A 195 16.63 8.18 -0.24
CA ARG A 195 17.70 7.21 0.03
C ARG A 195 18.99 7.87 0.50
N ARG A 196 19.34 9.02 -0.08
CA ARG A 196 20.60 9.72 0.21
C ARG A 196 20.59 10.45 1.56
N PHE A 197 19.48 11.09 1.89
CA PHE A 197 19.34 11.98 3.06
C PHE A 197 18.43 11.38 4.14
N LYS A 198 18.33 10.06 4.21
CA LYS A 198 17.57 9.39 5.27
C LYS A 198 18.28 9.62 6.62
N SER A 199 17.92 10.71 7.29
CA SER A 199 18.41 11.02 8.64
C SER A 199 17.81 10.05 9.65
N GLU A 200 18.63 9.61 10.61
CA GLU A 200 18.17 8.79 11.75
C GLU A 200 17.15 9.51 12.64
N ASN A 201 17.11 10.85 12.59
CA ASN A 201 16.22 11.66 13.43
C ASN A 201 14.88 12.01 12.79
N GLN A 202 14.50 11.40 11.65
CA GLN A 202 13.18 11.66 11.07
C GLN A 202 12.06 11.16 11.97
N SER A 203 11.00 11.97 12.10
CA SER A 203 9.82 11.54 12.85
C SER A 203 9.19 10.31 12.19
N ASN A 204 8.57 9.45 13.00
CA ASN A 204 7.83 8.28 12.49
C ASN A 204 6.77 8.68 11.45
N ARG A 205 6.18 9.86 11.62
CA ARG A 205 5.16 10.42 10.73
C ARG A 205 5.73 10.77 9.35
N GLU A 206 6.89 11.42 9.29
CA GLU A 206 7.58 11.73 8.03
C GLU A 206 8.02 10.46 7.30
N THR A 207 8.62 9.51 8.02
CA THR A 207 9.05 8.22 7.47
C THR A 207 7.87 7.46 6.87
N MET A 208 6.72 7.50 7.55
CA MET A 208 5.47 6.98 6.99
C MET A 208 5.18 7.71 5.69
N MET A 209 5.00 9.03 5.70
CA MET A 209 4.63 9.75 4.48
C MET A 209 5.60 9.53 3.31
N HIS A 210 6.91 9.42 3.56
CA HIS A 210 7.87 9.08 2.53
C HIS A 210 7.62 7.68 1.93
N SER A 211 7.29 6.72 2.78
CA SER A 211 6.88 5.37 2.36
C SER A 211 5.58 5.40 1.54
N TYR A 212 4.59 6.22 1.92
CA TYR A 212 3.36 6.41 1.14
C TYR A 212 3.67 6.82 -0.29
N ILE A 213 4.50 7.84 -0.44
CA ILE A 213 4.84 8.44 -1.74
C ILE A 213 5.60 7.44 -2.62
N LEU A 214 6.52 6.66 -2.05
CA LEU A 214 7.17 5.57 -2.78
C LEU A 214 6.17 4.50 -3.22
N CYS A 215 5.23 4.13 -2.36
CA CYS A 215 4.18 3.17 -2.69
C CYS A 215 3.17 3.74 -3.72
N LEU A 216 3.04 5.05 -3.84
CA LEU A 216 2.19 5.72 -4.83
C LEU A 216 2.86 5.81 -6.20
N PHE A 217 4.18 6.04 -6.19
CA PHE A 217 5.02 6.13 -7.38
C PHE A 217 4.97 4.84 -8.22
N ILE A 218 5.06 3.68 -7.57
CA ILE A 218 5.16 2.37 -8.25
C ILE A 218 3.90 2.08 -9.09
N PRO A 219 2.66 2.09 -8.55
CA PRO A 219 1.45 1.87 -9.34
C PRO A 219 1.30 2.87 -10.49
N LYS A 220 1.69 4.15 -10.31
CA LYS A 220 1.60 5.13 -11.40
C LYS A 220 2.53 4.79 -12.57
N ILE A 221 3.74 4.31 -12.29
CA ILE A 221 4.64 3.84 -13.35
C ILE A 221 4.00 2.68 -14.12
N PHE A 222 3.53 1.65 -13.41
CA PHE A 222 3.09 0.42 -14.06
C PHE A 222 1.68 0.49 -14.66
N LEU A 223 0.78 1.24 -14.04
CA LEU A 223 -0.62 1.32 -14.46
C LEU A 223 -0.87 2.50 -15.40
N LYS A 224 -0.13 3.61 -15.29
CA LYS A 224 -0.37 4.80 -16.12
C LYS A 224 0.73 5.06 -17.15
N VAL A 225 1.98 5.19 -16.71
CA VAL A 225 3.09 5.54 -17.61
C VAL A 225 3.32 4.43 -18.62
N LEU A 226 3.45 3.18 -18.17
CA LEU A 226 3.80 2.08 -19.04
C LEU A 226 2.73 1.82 -20.11
N PRO A 227 1.42 1.72 -19.78
CA PRO A 227 0.40 1.60 -20.81
C PRO A 227 0.35 2.81 -21.73
N GLY A 228 0.56 4.02 -21.20
CA GLY A 228 0.61 5.23 -22.02
C GLY A 228 1.77 5.26 -23.01
N THR A 229 2.94 4.77 -22.61
CA THR A 229 4.09 4.62 -23.51
C THR A 229 3.87 3.52 -24.55
N VAL A 230 3.19 2.44 -24.17
CA VAL A 230 2.79 1.37 -25.10
C VAL A 230 1.78 1.92 -26.10
N ASP A 231 0.80 2.71 -25.68
CA ASP A 231 -0.15 3.38 -26.57
C ASP A 231 0.54 4.31 -27.56
N LEU A 232 1.48 5.12 -27.09
CA LEU A 232 2.26 5.99 -27.96
C LEU A 232 3.07 5.18 -28.97
N PHE A 233 3.72 4.11 -28.51
CA PHE A 233 4.49 3.22 -29.37
C PHE A 233 3.60 2.55 -30.42
N LEU A 234 2.43 2.03 -30.03
CA LEU A 234 1.45 1.45 -30.93
C LEU A 234 0.90 2.47 -31.93
N LEU A 235 0.72 3.72 -31.51
CA LEU A 235 0.26 4.80 -32.39
C LEU A 235 1.28 5.11 -33.51
N VAL A 236 2.57 4.88 -33.30
CA VAL A 236 3.61 4.97 -34.35
C VAL A 236 3.39 3.93 -35.45
N PHE A 237 2.74 2.80 -35.13
CA PHE A 237 2.40 1.72 -36.07
C PHE A 237 0.96 1.78 -36.58
N ASP A 238 0.30 2.93 -36.45
CA ASP A 238 -1.11 3.14 -36.78
C ASP A 238 -2.06 2.16 -36.04
N MET A 239 -1.63 1.65 -34.90
CA MET A 239 -2.44 0.79 -34.04
C MET A 239 -3.10 1.63 -32.93
N LYS A 240 -4.42 1.71 -32.95
CA LYS A 240 -5.20 2.42 -31.92
C LYS A 240 -5.60 1.45 -30.82
N LEU A 241 -4.80 1.32 -29.74
CA LEU A 241 -5.14 0.41 -28.61
C LEU A 241 -6.56 0.63 -28.10
N ALA A 242 -6.98 1.89 -27.98
CA ALA A 242 -8.33 2.27 -27.55
C ALA A 242 -9.47 1.66 -28.40
N GLN A 243 -9.25 1.38 -29.68
CA GLN A 243 -10.24 0.69 -30.52
C GLN A 243 -10.43 -0.77 -30.13
N PHE A 244 -9.40 -1.40 -29.55
CA PHE A 244 -9.41 -2.82 -29.18
C PHE A 244 -9.83 -3.04 -27.74
N THR A 245 -9.49 -2.12 -26.83
CA THR A 245 -9.65 -2.31 -25.38
C THR A 245 -10.85 -1.55 -24.81
N GLY A 246 -11.51 -0.70 -25.61
CA GLY A 246 -12.48 0.25 -25.12
C GLY A 246 -11.85 1.29 -24.18
N PRO A 247 -12.65 2.00 -23.37
CA PRO A 247 -12.19 3.04 -22.44
C PRO A 247 -11.45 2.42 -21.25
N TYR A 248 -10.27 1.85 -21.49
CA TYR A 248 -9.45 1.22 -20.45
C TYR A 248 -8.86 2.27 -19.49
N SER A 249 -8.63 3.50 -19.96
CA SER A 249 -8.08 4.61 -19.18
C SER A 249 -8.90 4.95 -17.92
N PRO A 250 -10.25 5.07 -17.98
CA PRO A 250 -11.12 5.12 -16.81
C PRO A 250 -10.90 3.99 -15.79
N CYS A 251 -10.85 2.75 -16.25
CA CYS A 251 -10.68 1.59 -15.39
C CYS A 251 -9.33 1.63 -14.68
N VAL A 252 -8.25 1.82 -15.44
CA VAL A 252 -6.89 1.98 -14.92
C VAL A 252 -6.82 3.12 -13.89
N SER A 253 -7.41 4.26 -14.21
CA SER A 253 -7.42 5.43 -13.32
C SER A 253 -8.17 5.12 -12.02
N SER A 254 -9.33 4.46 -12.08
CA SER A 254 -10.09 4.04 -10.91
C SER A 254 -9.30 3.08 -10.00
N VAL A 255 -8.52 2.15 -10.58
CA VAL A 255 -7.62 1.27 -9.84
C VAL A 255 -6.51 2.08 -9.16
N ILE A 256 -5.93 3.07 -9.84
CA ILE A 256 -4.92 3.96 -9.26
C ILE A 256 -5.49 4.75 -8.09
N TYR A 257 -6.68 5.33 -8.21
CA TYR A 257 -7.32 6.08 -7.11
C TYR A 257 -7.65 5.19 -5.91
N PHE A 258 -8.11 3.97 -6.19
CA PHE A 258 -8.35 2.96 -5.17
C PHE A 258 -7.07 2.60 -4.44
N LEU A 259 -6.01 2.21 -5.16
CA LEU A 259 -4.71 1.85 -4.57
C LEU A 259 -4.13 3.02 -3.76
N THR A 260 -4.18 4.23 -4.31
CA THR A 260 -3.68 5.46 -3.67
C THR A 260 -4.41 5.73 -2.35
N THR A 261 -5.74 5.56 -2.33
CA THR A 261 -6.56 5.74 -1.13
C THR A 261 -6.35 4.61 -0.13
N PHE A 262 -6.30 3.36 -0.61
CA PHE A 262 -6.11 2.16 0.20
C PHE A 262 -4.77 2.16 0.93
N LEU A 263 -3.68 2.48 0.22
CA LEU A 263 -2.35 2.62 0.81
C LEU A 263 -2.34 3.69 1.91
N TYR A 264 -3.03 4.81 1.68
CA TYR A 264 -3.16 5.86 2.68
C TYR A 264 -3.91 5.39 3.93
N VAL A 265 -5.03 4.67 3.77
CA VAL A 265 -5.78 4.06 4.89
C VAL A 265 -4.93 3.09 5.70
N ILE A 266 -4.17 2.22 5.04
CA ILE A 266 -3.27 1.27 5.70
C ILE A 266 -2.26 2.01 6.58
N MET A 267 -1.76 3.13 6.08
CA MET A 267 -0.76 3.91 6.79
C MET A 267 -1.33 4.77 7.92
N GLN A 268 -2.50 5.37 7.74
CA GLN A 268 -3.18 6.11 8.82
C GLN A 268 -3.51 5.19 10.01
N ARG A 269 -3.95 3.95 9.75
CA ARG A 269 -4.17 2.95 10.81
C ARG A 269 -2.88 2.55 11.55
N LYS A 270 -1.71 2.83 10.99
CA LYS A 270 -0.43 2.60 11.66
C LYS A 270 -0.12 3.72 12.66
N GLU A 271 -0.50 4.95 12.34
CA GLU A 271 -0.30 6.13 13.20
C GLU A 271 -1.22 6.11 14.43
N SER A 272 -2.48 5.68 14.26
CA SER A 272 -3.49 5.70 15.31
C SER A 272 -3.31 4.62 16.39
N ARG A 273 -2.23 3.81 16.37
CA ARG A 273 -1.99 2.84 17.44
C ARG A 273 -1.37 3.60 18.62
N PRO A 274 -2.06 3.70 19.77
CA PRO A 274 -1.49 4.36 20.94
C PRO A 274 -0.16 3.71 21.28
N LEU A 275 0.86 4.55 21.53
CA LEU A 275 2.12 4.08 22.10
C LEU A 275 1.78 3.28 23.35
N GLN A 276 2.38 2.09 23.50
CA GLN A 276 2.18 1.32 24.72
C GLN A 276 2.64 2.18 25.91
N PRO A 277 1.92 2.16 27.06
CA PRO A 277 2.25 2.98 28.23
C PRO A 277 3.72 2.84 28.68
N SER A 278 4.31 1.67 28.47
CA SER A 278 5.73 1.40 28.73
C SER A 278 6.68 2.24 27.88
N GLN A 279 6.37 2.45 26.60
CA GLN A 279 7.17 3.32 25.72
C GLN A 279 6.99 4.79 26.08
N GLU A 280 5.80 5.20 26.52
CA GLU A 280 5.55 6.56 26.97
C GLU A 280 6.32 6.89 28.26
N GLN A 281 6.38 5.94 29.22
CA GLN A 281 7.24 6.06 30.40
C GLN A 281 8.72 6.14 30.04
N GLU A 282 9.19 5.34 29.08
CA GLU A 282 10.58 5.35 28.62
C GLU A 282 10.94 6.69 27.94
N ILE A 283 10.06 7.24 27.11
CA ILE A 283 10.23 8.56 26.49
C ILE A 283 10.26 9.66 27.56
N ARG A 284 9.40 9.60 28.58
CA ARG A 284 9.43 10.56 29.71
C ARG A 284 10.70 10.45 30.56
N LEU A 285 11.32 9.28 30.62
CA LEU A 285 12.60 9.08 31.30
C LEU A 285 13.78 9.58 30.47
N LEU A 286 13.72 9.40 29.15
CA LEU A 286 14.74 9.88 28.21
C LEU A 286 14.69 11.40 28.03
N SER A 287 13.51 12.03 28.06
CA SER A 287 13.40 13.50 27.98
C SER A 287 13.97 14.23 29.20
N LYS A 288 14.14 13.52 30.33
CA LYS A 288 14.82 14.04 31.52
C LYS A 288 16.34 13.89 31.47
N ALA A 289 16.87 13.10 30.53
CA ALA A 289 18.32 12.97 30.33
C ALA A 289 18.77 14.06 29.35
N GLY A 290 19.50 15.07 29.85
CA GLY A 290 19.98 16.20 29.06
C GLY A 290 20.82 15.82 27.83
N PRO A 291 21.02 16.78 26.90
CA PRO A 291 21.62 16.54 25.59
C PRO A 291 23.07 16.06 25.68
N GLN A 292 23.40 14.98 24.98
CA GLN A 292 24.79 14.55 24.72
C GLN A 292 25.21 15.01 23.32
N PRO A 293 26.45 15.51 23.14
CA PRO A 293 26.95 15.91 21.84
C PRO A 293 27.59 14.75 21.06
N ASP A 294 27.45 14.89 19.73
CA ASP A 294 28.25 14.44 18.60
C ASP A 294 28.53 12.94 18.37
N LEU A 295 28.02 12.44 17.24
CA LEU A 295 28.68 11.36 16.50
C LEU A 295 28.52 11.53 14.99
N VAL A 296 29.63 11.24 14.31
CA VAL A 296 30.04 11.57 12.95
C VAL A 296 29.43 10.65 11.87
N ASP A 297 29.18 11.25 10.71
CA ASP A 297 28.61 10.69 9.47
C ASP A 297 29.67 10.03 8.55
N LEU A 298 29.35 8.88 7.92
CA LEU A 298 30.20 8.19 6.94
C LEU A 298 29.39 7.60 5.74
N ARG A 299 29.42 8.38 4.64
CA ARG A 299 29.39 8.10 3.18
C ARG A 299 28.88 6.75 2.57
N SER A 300 27.84 6.90 1.74
CA SER A 300 27.70 6.64 0.27
C SER A 300 28.46 5.54 -0.51
N GLN A 301 27.70 4.80 -1.34
CA GLN A 301 28.15 4.21 -2.63
C GLN A 301 27.04 4.24 -3.71
N LYS A 302 27.41 4.52 -4.97
CA LYS A 302 26.57 4.60 -6.20
C LYS A 302 26.91 3.44 -7.15
N ILE A 303 25.94 2.91 -7.89
CA ILE A 303 26.14 2.08 -9.09
C ILE A 303 25.17 2.58 -10.19
N ALA A 304 25.67 2.65 -11.43
CA ALA A 304 24.95 3.07 -12.64
C ALA A 304 24.77 1.88 -13.61
N PHE A 305 23.72 1.91 -14.45
CA PHE A 305 23.60 1.05 -15.63
C PHE A 305 22.75 1.69 -16.74
N SER A 306 23.06 1.36 -18.01
CA SER A 306 22.60 1.98 -19.26
C SER A 306 21.97 0.97 -20.26
N ARG A 307 21.03 1.50 -21.09
CA ARG A 307 20.42 1.15 -22.41
C ARG A 307 20.90 -0.10 -23.18
N GLY A 308 20.15 -0.76 -24.07
CA GLY A 308 18.87 -0.54 -24.78
C GLY A 308 18.91 -1.36 -26.09
N LEU A 309 17.79 -1.93 -26.58
CA LEU A 309 17.73 -2.74 -27.81
C LEU A 309 16.37 -2.57 -28.51
N ASP A 310 16.39 -2.38 -29.83
CA ASP A 310 15.25 -2.18 -30.75
C ASP A 310 14.80 -3.49 -31.43
N PHE A 311 13.49 -3.62 -31.73
CA PHE A 311 12.92 -4.73 -32.52
C PHE A 311 11.76 -4.27 -33.43
N PRO A 312 11.51 -4.97 -34.56
CA PRO A 312 10.61 -4.52 -35.63
C PRO A 312 9.18 -5.08 -35.56
N ASN A 313 8.33 -4.50 -36.41
CA ASN A 313 6.88 -4.39 -36.30
C ASN A 313 6.11 -5.50 -37.00
N TYR A 314 5.36 -6.29 -36.24
CA TYR A 314 4.06 -6.86 -36.64
C TYR A 314 3.30 -7.12 -35.34
N PHE A 315 2.10 -6.57 -35.14
CA PHE A 315 1.27 -6.84 -33.97
C PHE A 315 -0.19 -6.62 -34.35
N HIS A 316 -1.02 -7.66 -34.28
CA HIS A 316 -2.47 -7.45 -34.33
C HIS A 316 -3.16 -8.45 -33.41
N ARG A 317 -3.89 -7.88 -32.42
CA ARG A 317 -4.95 -8.44 -31.57
C ARG A 317 -4.50 -9.37 -30.40
N GLY A 318 -5.17 -9.21 -29.26
CA GLY A 318 -4.86 -9.83 -27.97
C GLY A 318 -3.92 -8.98 -27.09
N ILE A 319 -4.16 -8.90 -25.77
CA ILE A 319 -3.31 -8.20 -24.79
C ILE A 319 -2.46 -9.22 -23.99
N PRO A 320 -1.44 -9.86 -24.58
CA PRO A 320 -0.59 -10.82 -23.86
C PRO A 320 0.43 -10.13 -22.93
N HIS A 321 0.58 -8.81 -22.98
CA HIS A 321 1.61 -8.06 -22.25
C HIS A 321 1.27 -7.83 -20.76
N LEU A 322 0.00 -7.88 -20.35
CA LEU A 322 -0.43 -7.55 -18.98
C LEU A 322 0.18 -8.45 -17.87
N PRO A 323 0.27 -9.79 -18.03
CA PRO A 323 0.97 -10.64 -17.07
C PRO A 323 2.46 -10.34 -16.97
N LEU A 324 3.07 -9.82 -18.04
CA LEU A 324 4.49 -9.45 -18.09
C LEU A 324 4.74 -8.18 -17.23
N VAL A 325 3.80 -7.22 -17.30
CA VAL A 325 3.82 -5.98 -16.50
C VAL A 325 3.81 -6.25 -15.01
N ALA A 326 3.14 -7.31 -14.54
CA ALA A 326 3.08 -7.65 -13.11
C ALA A 326 4.07 -8.77 -12.71
N GLY A 327 4.35 -9.73 -13.60
CA GLY A 327 5.24 -10.86 -13.33
C GLY A 327 6.70 -10.45 -13.11
N VAL A 328 7.24 -9.56 -13.95
CA VAL A 328 8.64 -9.10 -13.82
C VAL A 328 8.87 -8.33 -12.51
N PRO A 329 8.05 -7.34 -12.14
CA PRO A 329 8.15 -6.70 -10.83
C PRO A 329 8.02 -7.68 -9.67
N THR A 330 7.14 -8.70 -9.79
CA THR A 330 6.97 -9.72 -8.76
C THR A 330 8.28 -10.47 -8.50
N LEU A 331 8.98 -10.91 -9.55
CA LEU A 331 10.30 -11.54 -9.42
C LEU A 331 11.34 -10.58 -8.82
N ILE A 332 11.34 -9.30 -9.22
CA ILE A 332 12.27 -8.30 -8.66
C ILE A 332 12.03 -8.12 -7.15
N PHE A 333 10.77 -8.04 -6.70
CA PHE A 333 10.46 -7.95 -5.28
C PHE A 333 10.87 -9.21 -4.51
N LEU A 334 10.58 -10.40 -5.05
CA LEU A 334 10.95 -11.67 -4.43
C LEU A 334 12.47 -11.85 -4.37
N TRP A 335 13.19 -11.46 -5.42
CA TRP A 335 14.65 -11.43 -5.41
C TRP A 335 15.20 -10.52 -4.30
N ASN A 336 14.63 -9.32 -4.15
CA ASN A 336 14.98 -8.40 -3.06
C ASN A 336 14.64 -8.94 -1.67
N ILE A 337 13.59 -9.77 -1.56
CA ILE A 337 13.23 -10.45 -0.30
C ILE A 337 14.26 -11.53 0.02
N PHE A 338 14.55 -12.43 -0.93
CA PHE A 338 15.39 -13.61 -0.70
C PHE A 338 16.88 -13.27 -0.55
N SER A 339 17.35 -12.20 -1.22
CA SER A 339 18.70 -11.67 -0.99
C SER A 339 18.91 -11.13 0.43
N LYS A 340 17.84 -10.63 1.08
CA LYS A 340 17.90 -10.11 2.46
C LYS A 340 17.57 -11.16 3.52
N VAL A 341 16.81 -12.20 3.16
CA VAL A 341 16.27 -13.17 4.12
C VAL A 341 16.35 -14.58 3.52
N ALA A 342 17.19 -15.42 4.13
CA ALA A 342 17.27 -16.83 3.76
C ALA A 342 15.90 -17.52 3.85
N ILE A 343 15.50 -18.21 2.79
CA ILE A 343 14.22 -18.95 2.70
C ILE A 343 14.07 -19.94 3.87
N ALA A 344 15.16 -20.60 4.27
CA ALA A 344 15.18 -21.50 5.43
C ALA A 344 14.78 -20.80 6.74
N LYS A 345 15.04 -19.50 6.89
CA LYS A 345 14.59 -18.71 8.05
C LYS A 345 13.09 -18.45 7.98
N ILE A 346 12.56 -18.10 6.80
CA ILE A 346 11.12 -17.91 6.59
C ILE A 346 10.38 -19.22 6.85
N ALA A 347 10.88 -20.35 6.33
CA ALA A 347 10.30 -21.67 6.53
C ALA A 347 10.32 -22.12 8.00
N ARG A 348 11.37 -21.76 8.76
CA ARG A 348 11.42 -21.99 10.22
C ARG A 348 10.37 -21.18 10.98
N ASP A 349 10.14 -19.93 10.58
CA ASP A 349 9.14 -19.06 11.21
C ASP A 349 7.71 -19.46 10.83
N SER A 350 7.47 -19.83 9.56
CA SER A 350 6.19 -20.34 9.05
C SER A 350 6.37 -21.08 7.72
N GLN A 351 6.28 -22.41 7.75
CA GLN A 351 6.41 -23.25 6.55
C GLN A 351 5.35 -22.92 5.49
N LEU A 352 4.11 -22.65 5.89
CA LEU A 352 3.02 -22.29 4.97
C LEU A 352 3.23 -20.93 4.30
N LEU A 353 3.83 -19.97 5.00
CA LEU A 353 4.18 -18.67 4.41
C LEU A 353 5.33 -18.81 3.40
N ALA A 354 6.33 -19.64 3.71
CA ALA A 354 7.39 -19.97 2.76
C ALA A 354 6.82 -20.69 1.52
N LEU A 355 5.87 -21.61 1.71
CA LEU A 355 5.21 -22.33 0.63
C LEU A 355 4.36 -21.39 -0.25
N LEU A 356 3.65 -20.42 0.36
CA LEU A 356 2.94 -19.39 -0.38
C LEU A 356 3.89 -18.54 -1.23
N LEU A 357 5.00 -18.06 -0.66
CA LEU A 357 5.99 -17.27 -1.41
C LEU A 357 6.64 -18.10 -2.54
N LEU A 358 6.89 -19.38 -2.31
CA LEU A 358 7.32 -20.30 -3.37
C LEU A 358 6.26 -20.39 -4.47
N GLY A 359 4.98 -20.48 -4.13
CA GLY A 359 3.88 -20.43 -5.09
C GLY A 359 3.88 -19.15 -5.92
N VAL A 360 4.13 -17.99 -5.31
CA VAL A 360 4.27 -16.72 -6.04
C VAL A 360 5.45 -16.75 -7.01
N VAL A 361 6.61 -17.29 -6.61
CA VAL A 361 7.78 -17.44 -7.49
C VAL A 361 7.45 -18.35 -8.67
N VAL A 362 6.93 -19.55 -8.40
CA VAL A 362 6.62 -20.55 -9.41
C VAL A 362 5.56 -20.03 -10.39
N SER A 363 4.55 -19.32 -9.89
CA SER A 363 3.54 -18.65 -10.71
C SER A 363 4.16 -17.54 -11.58
N ALA A 364 5.01 -16.67 -11.03
CA ALA A 364 5.66 -15.63 -11.83
C ALA A 364 6.59 -16.22 -12.92
N ILE A 365 7.33 -17.28 -12.60
CA ILE A 365 8.19 -18.01 -13.55
C ILE A 365 7.38 -18.69 -14.64
N SER A 366 6.17 -19.20 -14.37
CA SER A 366 5.33 -19.80 -15.40
C SER A 366 4.63 -18.75 -16.27
N HIS A 367 4.21 -17.62 -15.69
CA HIS A 367 3.49 -16.57 -16.40
C HIS A 367 4.35 -15.79 -17.39
N ILE A 368 5.62 -15.50 -17.07
CA ILE A 368 6.47 -14.69 -17.93
C ILE A 368 6.75 -15.37 -19.29
N PRO A 369 7.25 -16.62 -19.36
CA PRO A 369 7.48 -17.29 -20.64
C PRO A 369 6.18 -17.48 -21.42
N ASN A 370 5.08 -17.81 -20.74
CA ASN A 370 3.78 -17.92 -21.39
C ASN A 370 3.35 -16.58 -22.01
N ALA A 371 3.49 -15.47 -21.28
CA ALA A 371 3.17 -14.13 -21.78
C ALA A 371 4.07 -13.73 -22.95
N VAL A 372 5.38 -14.03 -22.89
CA VAL A 372 6.33 -13.80 -23.98
C VAL A 372 5.95 -14.64 -25.20
N LEU A 373 5.64 -15.93 -25.04
CA LEU A 373 5.22 -16.81 -26.14
C LEU A 373 3.94 -16.30 -26.80
N TRP A 374 2.93 -15.92 -26.01
CA TRP A 374 1.70 -15.33 -26.54
C TRP A 374 1.93 -13.98 -27.23
N LEU A 375 2.88 -13.19 -26.74
CA LEU A 375 3.27 -11.94 -27.35
C LEU A 375 3.97 -12.19 -28.70
N LEU A 376 4.97 -13.06 -28.74
CA LEU A 376 5.69 -13.44 -29.96
C LEU A 376 4.77 -14.14 -30.99
N PHE A 377 3.81 -14.93 -30.53
CA PHE A 377 2.79 -15.50 -31.39
C PHE A 377 1.83 -14.43 -31.94
N GLY A 378 1.29 -13.55 -31.07
CA GLY A 378 0.39 -12.48 -31.47
C GLY A 378 1.04 -11.39 -32.35
N THR A 379 2.37 -11.28 -32.30
CA THR A 379 3.13 -10.47 -33.26
C THR A 379 3.24 -11.08 -34.65
N GLY A 380 3.03 -12.39 -34.79
CA GLY A 380 3.46 -13.11 -35.99
C GLY A 380 4.98 -13.25 -36.12
N LEU A 381 5.78 -12.89 -35.08
CA LEU A 381 7.22 -13.19 -35.05
C LEU A 381 7.50 -14.69 -34.98
N LEU A 382 6.58 -15.47 -34.41
CA LEU A 382 6.64 -16.92 -34.44
C LEU A 382 5.64 -17.48 -35.47
N PRO A 383 6.06 -18.43 -36.32
CA PRO A 383 5.16 -19.03 -37.31
C PRO A 383 4.07 -19.84 -36.60
N ASN A 384 2.87 -19.87 -37.18
CA ASN A 384 1.77 -20.70 -36.68
C ASN A 384 2.01 -22.19 -36.97
N SER A 385 2.99 -22.79 -36.27
CA SER A 385 3.30 -24.22 -36.34
C SER A 385 2.53 -25.01 -35.28
N LEU A 386 2.26 -26.29 -35.56
CA LEU A 386 1.64 -27.21 -34.60
C LEU A 386 2.46 -27.29 -33.30
N GLU A 387 3.79 -27.30 -33.40
CA GLU A 387 4.70 -27.29 -32.26
C GLU A 387 4.50 -26.07 -31.37
N LEU A 388 4.38 -24.88 -31.96
CA LEU A 388 4.14 -23.66 -31.20
C LEU A 388 2.77 -23.65 -30.52
N GLN A 389 1.74 -24.18 -31.19
CA GLN A 389 0.42 -24.33 -30.59
C GLN A 389 0.46 -25.25 -29.36
N TRP A 390 1.18 -26.38 -29.44
CA TRP A 390 1.42 -27.23 -28.28
C TRP A 390 2.22 -26.52 -27.19
N CYS A 391 3.23 -25.73 -27.54
CA CYS A 391 3.98 -24.92 -26.56
C CYS A 391 3.07 -23.90 -25.84
N LEU A 392 2.18 -23.22 -26.55
CA LEU A 392 1.21 -22.26 -25.98
C LEU A 392 0.19 -22.98 -25.08
N LEU A 393 -0.27 -24.16 -25.49
CA LEU A 393 -1.17 -25.02 -24.72
C LEU A 393 -0.51 -25.46 -23.42
N MET A 394 0.67 -26.07 -23.49
CA MET A 394 1.46 -26.51 -22.33
C MET A 394 1.81 -25.34 -21.42
N GLY A 395 2.19 -24.20 -21.99
CA GLY A 395 2.47 -22.98 -21.25
C GLY A 395 1.27 -22.50 -20.43
N ALA A 396 0.06 -22.54 -20.99
CA ALA A 396 -1.13 -22.20 -20.24
C ALA A 396 -1.49 -23.24 -19.18
N MET A 397 -1.39 -24.53 -19.49
CA MET A 397 -1.62 -25.62 -18.54
C MET A 397 -0.72 -25.48 -17.32
N VAL A 398 0.58 -25.21 -17.52
CA VAL A 398 1.52 -24.91 -16.43
C VAL A 398 1.06 -23.68 -15.65
N THR A 399 0.61 -22.60 -16.30
CA THR A 399 0.06 -21.43 -15.57
C THR A 399 -1.20 -21.76 -14.76
N HIS A 400 -2.08 -22.64 -15.25
CA HIS A 400 -3.27 -23.06 -14.51
C HIS A 400 -2.89 -23.92 -13.28
N CYS A 401 -2.03 -24.92 -13.45
CA CYS A 401 -1.55 -25.77 -12.35
C CYS A 401 -0.84 -24.95 -11.26
N THR A 402 0.05 -24.03 -11.68
CA THR A 402 0.79 -23.17 -10.74
C THR A 402 -0.11 -22.17 -10.02
N SER A 403 -1.18 -21.70 -10.67
CA SER A 403 -2.19 -20.87 -10.02
C SER A 403 -3.00 -21.65 -8.98
N VAL A 404 -3.47 -22.86 -9.30
CA VAL A 404 -4.21 -23.70 -8.34
C VAL A 404 -3.33 -24.03 -7.13
N PHE A 405 -2.04 -24.32 -7.35
CA PHE A 405 -1.07 -24.50 -6.27
C PHE A 405 -0.97 -23.26 -5.38
N TYR A 406 -0.86 -22.07 -5.98
CA TYR A 406 -0.82 -20.80 -5.24
C TYR A 406 -2.13 -20.54 -4.47
N ASP A 407 -3.28 -20.88 -5.01
CA ASP A 407 -4.57 -20.73 -4.34
C ASP A 407 -4.65 -21.58 -3.09
N LEU A 408 -4.33 -22.87 -3.23
CA LEU A 408 -4.28 -23.83 -2.15
C LEU A 408 -3.26 -23.41 -1.08
N CYS A 409 -2.12 -22.83 -1.49
CA CYS A 409 -1.17 -22.18 -0.58
C CYS A 409 -1.81 -21.11 0.31
N GLY A 410 -2.59 -20.21 -0.30
CA GLY A 410 -3.31 -19.17 0.43
C GLY A 410 -4.39 -19.73 1.35
N ILE A 411 -5.18 -20.70 0.87
CA ILE A 411 -6.23 -21.36 1.66
C ILE A 411 -5.63 -22.07 2.87
N GLY A 412 -4.58 -22.88 2.70
CA GLY A 412 -3.96 -23.60 3.79
C GLY A 412 -3.32 -22.68 4.83
N LEU A 413 -2.78 -21.53 4.42
CA LEU A 413 -2.31 -20.50 5.35
C LEU A 413 -3.45 -19.94 6.20
N ILE A 414 -4.64 -19.70 5.62
CA ILE A 414 -5.83 -19.25 6.36
C ILE A 414 -6.36 -20.35 7.28
N ILE A 415 -6.49 -21.59 6.79
CA ILE A 415 -6.95 -22.75 7.58
C ILE A 415 -6.05 -22.97 8.79
N HIS A 416 -4.72 -22.87 8.62
CA HIS A 416 -3.78 -22.97 9.74
C HIS A 416 -4.07 -21.93 10.83
N ARG A 417 -4.41 -20.70 10.43
CA ARG A 417 -4.73 -19.64 11.38
C ARG A 417 -6.06 -19.89 12.07
N VAL A 418 -7.08 -20.31 11.34
CA VAL A 418 -8.36 -20.73 11.91
C VAL A 418 -8.16 -21.84 12.93
N ALA A 419 -7.40 -22.90 12.60
CA ALA A 419 -7.10 -24.00 13.51
C ALA A 419 -6.35 -23.56 14.78
N VAL A 420 -5.39 -22.63 14.65
CA VAL A 420 -4.65 -22.09 15.80
C VAL A 420 -5.52 -21.22 16.72
N PHE A 421 -6.57 -20.59 16.19
CA PHE A 421 -7.54 -19.85 17.00
C PHE A 421 -8.61 -20.77 17.61
N TRP A 422 -9.04 -21.80 16.88
CA TRP A 422 -10.01 -22.78 17.34
C TRP A 422 -9.48 -23.63 18.50
N SER A 423 -8.20 -23.96 18.48
CA SER A 423 -7.56 -24.79 19.51
C SER A 423 -6.32 -24.12 20.09
N PRO A 424 -6.48 -23.09 20.95
CA PRO A 424 -5.34 -22.34 21.49
C PRO A 424 -4.38 -23.18 22.34
N LEU A 425 -4.88 -24.30 22.92
CA LEU A 425 -4.10 -25.23 23.73
C LEU A 425 -3.17 -26.14 22.91
N VAL A 426 -3.42 -26.29 21.60
CA VAL A 426 -2.62 -27.16 20.75
C VAL A 426 -1.46 -26.38 20.16
N SER A 427 -0.24 -26.92 20.28
CA SER A 427 0.95 -26.33 19.65
C SER A 427 0.73 -26.12 18.16
N SER A 428 0.91 -24.88 17.69
CA SER A 428 0.71 -24.50 16.29
C SER A 428 1.46 -25.38 15.29
N LYS A 429 2.59 -25.99 15.71
CA LYS A 429 3.41 -26.91 14.91
C LYS A 429 2.69 -28.20 14.55
N ARG A 430 1.76 -28.67 15.39
CA ARG A 430 1.02 -29.93 15.16
C ARG A 430 0.14 -29.85 13.90
N TRP A 431 -0.41 -28.65 13.62
CA TRP A 431 -1.28 -28.41 12.47
C TRP A 431 -0.54 -28.19 11.15
N VAL A 432 0.72 -27.74 11.19
CA VAL A 432 1.43 -27.33 9.97
C VAL A 432 1.67 -28.51 9.02
N LYS A 433 2.23 -29.62 9.51
CA LYS A 433 2.56 -30.80 8.68
C LYS A 433 1.34 -31.39 7.96
N PRO A 434 0.21 -31.70 8.63
CA PRO A 434 -0.95 -32.27 7.94
C PRO A 434 -1.55 -31.30 6.91
N ILE A 435 -1.61 -30.00 7.24
CA ILE A 435 -2.13 -28.99 6.30
C ILE A 435 -1.24 -28.91 5.06
N VAL A 436 0.09 -28.86 5.22
CA VAL A 436 1.03 -28.85 4.09
C VAL A 436 0.87 -30.10 3.22
N TRP A 437 0.78 -31.29 3.82
CA TRP A 437 0.57 -32.54 3.08
C TRP A 437 -0.74 -32.54 2.29
N VAL A 438 -1.84 -32.14 2.92
CA VAL A 438 -3.15 -32.03 2.25
C VAL A 438 -3.08 -31.06 1.07
N MET A 439 -2.43 -29.90 1.22
CA MET A 439 -2.30 -28.93 0.14
C MET A 439 -1.47 -29.45 -1.03
N VAL A 440 -0.35 -30.13 -0.75
CA VAL A 440 0.50 -30.71 -1.80
C VAL A 440 -0.27 -31.80 -2.56
N VAL A 441 -0.92 -32.72 -1.83
CA VAL A 441 -1.72 -33.79 -2.45
C VAL A 441 -2.87 -33.23 -3.29
N LEU A 442 -3.63 -32.26 -2.76
CA LEU A 442 -4.70 -31.60 -3.51
C LEU A 442 -4.18 -30.84 -4.74
N SER A 443 -3.02 -30.20 -4.64
CA SER A 443 -2.41 -29.48 -5.78
C SER A 443 -2.00 -30.44 -6.88
N VAL A 444 -1.39 -31.57 -6.52
CA VAL A 444 -1.03 -32.64 -7.47
C VAL A 444 -2.29 -33.23 -8.10
N LEU A 445 -3.31 -33.53 -7.30
CA LEU A 445 -4.57 -34.08 -7.79
C LEU A 445 -5.26 -33.14 -8.80
N PHE A 446 -5.41 -31.85 -8.46
CA PHE A 446 -5.99 -30.89 -9.40
C PHE A 446 -5.12 -30.67 -10.64
N SER A 447 -3.80 -30.72 -10.51
CA SER A 447 -2.91 -30.64 -11.67
C SER A 447 -3.09 -31.85 -12.58
N ILE A 448 -3.20 -33.07 -12.04
CA ILE A 448 -3.47 -34.28 -12.82
C ILE A 448 -4.83 -34.18 -13.52
N ILE A 449 -5.86 -33.69 -12.83
CA ILE A 449 -7.20 -33.52 -13.41
C ILE A 449 -7.15 -32.50 -14.56
N LEU A 450 -6.53 -31.33 -14.36
CA LEU A 450 -6.39 -30.30 -15.39
C LEU A 450 -5.61 -30.83 -16.60
N VAL A 451 -4.47 -31.49 -16.37
CA VAL A 451 -3.65 -32.08 -17.43
C VAL A 451 -4.38 -33.19 -18.18
N ALA A 452 -5.08 -34.08 -17.48
CA ALA A 452 -5.82 -35.18 -18.09
C ALA A 452 -6.98 -34.65 -18.95
N VAL A 453 -7.73 -33.68 -18.44
CA VAL A 453 -8.80 -33.00 -19.18
C VAL A 453 -8.22 -32.28 -20.39
N ASP A 454 -7.17 -31.47 -20.21
CA ASP A 454 -6.49 -30.80 -21.32
C ASP A 454 -6.07 -31.79 -22.41
N ILE A 455 -5.33 -32.86 -22.08
CA ILE A 455 -4.82 -33.85 -23.04
C ILE A 455 -5.93 -34.63 -23.73
N VAL A 456 -6.95 -35.08 -22.97
CA VAL A 456 -8.04 -35.89 -23.53
C VAL A 456 -8.87 -35.07 -24.52
N TYR A 457 -9.20 -33.82 -24.18
CA TYR A 457 -10.04 -32.98 -25.03
C TYR A 457 -9.27 -32.29 -26.16
N THR A 458 -7.97 -32.00 -26.01
CA THR A 458 -7.19 -31.37 -27.10
C THR A 458 -6.74 -32.32 -28.20
N LYS A 459 -6.77 -33.64 -27.99
CA LYS A 459 -6.49 -34.62 -29.05
C LYS A 459 -7.52 -34.63 -30.18
N ALA A 460 -8.68 -33.97 -30.02
CA ALA A 460 -9.79 -34.11 -30.94
C ALA A 460 -9.71 -33.24 -32.21
N ASP A 461 -9.26 -31.97 -32.14
CA ASP A 461 -9.08 -31.10 -33.32
C ASP A 461 -8.44 -29.75 -32.93
N LEU A 462 -7.11 -29.64 -32.99
CA LEU A 462 -6.42 -28.34 -32.90
C LEU A 462 -6.45 -27.65 -34.27
N HIS A 463 -7.62 -27.15 -34.68
CA HIS A 463 -7.73 -26.28 -35.85
C HIS A 463 -7.72 -24.81 -35.41
N TYR A 464 -6.59 -24.16 -35.61
CA TYR A 464 -6.38 -22.77 -35.24
C TYR A 464 -7.03 -21.85 -36.28
N SER A 465 -8.12 -21.17 -35.92
CA SER A 465 -8.61 -20.07 -36.76
C SER A 465 -7.63 -18.89 -36.65
N GLN A 466 -7.24 -18.31 -37.78
CA GLN A 466 -6.28 -17.19 -37.82
C GLN A 466 -6.77 -15.96 -37.04
N GLU A 467 -8.06 -15.91 -36.68
CA GLU A 467 -8.65 -14.79 -35.94
C GLU A 467 -8.49 -14.89 -34.42
N CYS A 468 -7.91 -15.98 -33.92
CA CYS A 468 -7.97 -16.31 -32.51
C CYS A 468 -6.67 -16.04 -31.74
N LEU A 469 -6.66 -14.99 -30.90
CA LEU A 469 -5.44 -14.53 -30.19
C LEU A 469 -5.49 -14.67 -28.68
N SER A 470 -6.39 -15.52 -28.19
CA SER A 470 -6.39 -15.90 -26.79
C SER A 470 -6.62 -17.38 -26.63
N MET A 471 -6.07 -17.91 -25.54
CA MET A 471 -6.19 -19.31 -25.17
C MET A 471 -7.66 -19.75 -25.02
N ASN A 472 -8.53 -18.86 -24.56
CA ASN A 472 -9.98 -19.12 -24.41
C ASN A 472 -10.69 -19.32 -25.73
N CYS A 473 -10.09 -18.83 -26.79
CA CYS A 473 -10.62 -18.83 -28.13
C CYS A 473 -10.05 -20.04 -28.91
N LEU A 474 -8.83 -20.48 -28.56
CA LEU A 474 -8.24 -21.78 -28.93
C LEU A 474 -9.13 -22.95 -28.48
N VAL A 475 -9.77 -22.80 -27.31
CA VAL A 475 -10.72 -23.77 -26.72
C VAL A 475 -12.17 -23.41 -27.09
N GLN A 476 -12.42 -22.94 -28.32
CA GLN A 476 -13.79 -22.93 -28.86
C GLN A 476 -14.32 -24.35 -29.13
N ALA A 477 -13.45 -25.36 -29.13
CA ALA A 477 -13.81 -26.73 -29.46
C ALA A 477 -14.37 -27.56 -28.29
N ASP A 478 -14.20 -27.18 -27.01
CA ASP A 478 -14.84 -27.96 -25.95
C ASP A 478 -15.16 -27.20 -24.65
N SER A 479 -16.46 -27.09 -24.35
CA SER A 479 -17.00 -26.49 -23.12
C SER A 479 -16.46 -27.16 -21.85
N THR A 480 -16.06 -28.42 -21.95
CA THR A 480 -15.78 -29.28 -20.80
C THR A 480 -14.54 -28.85 -20.03
N ASN A 481 -13.41 -28.61 -20.70
CA ASN A 481 -12.17 -28.20 -20.03
C ASN A 481 -12.34 -26.87 -19.28
N ARG A 482 -12.94 -25.90 -19.96
CA ARG A 482 -13.27 -24.61 -19.36
C ARG A 482 -14.17 -24.77 -18.14
N VAL A 483 -15.17 -25.64 -18.22
CA VAL A 483 -16.07 -25.94 -17.09
C VAL A 483 -15.29 -26.54 -15.92
N VAL A 484 -14.40 -27.50 -16.14
CA VAL A 484 -13.58 -28.11 -15.07
C VAL A 484 -12.72 -27.05 -14.38
N PHE A 485 -12.01 -26.23 -15.16
CA PHE A 485 -11.18 -25.15 -14.59
C PHE A 485 -12.02 -24.12 -13.80
N VAL A 486 -13.18 -23.71 -14.34
CA VAL A 486 -14.13 -22.81 -13.66
C VAL A 486 -14.64 -23.43 -12.36
N ILE A 487 -14.97 -24.73 -12.33
CA ILE A 487 -15.41 -25.44 -11.13
C ILE A 487 -14.29 -25.45 -10.08
N ILE A 488 -13.06 -25.82 -10.46
CA ILE A 488 -11.91 -25.81 -9.53
C ILE A 488 -11.70 -24.40 -8.96
N LYS A 489 -11.79 -23.37 -9.80
CA LYS A 489 -11.65 -21.97 -9.38
C LYS A 489 -12.79 -21.48 -8.49
N LEU A 490 -14.01 -21.93 -8.76
CA LEU A 490 -15.17 -21.62 -7.91
C LEU A 490 -15.01 -22.27 -6.53
N ILE A 491 -14.64 -23.56 -6.48
CA ILE A 491 -14.45 -24.29 -5.21
C ILE A 491 -13.35 -23.63 -4.37
N THR A 492 -12.20 -23.32 -4.98
CA THR A 492 -11.08 -22.66 -4.29
C THR A 492 -11.45 -21.25 -3.83
N SER A 493 -12.18 -20.48 -4.64
CA SER A 493 -12.67 -19.14 -4.27
C SER A 493 -13.64 -19.19 -3.10
N VAL A 494 -14.63 -20.10 -3.12
CA VAL A 494 -15.60 -20.30 -2.04
C VAL A 494 -14.89 -20.71 -0.74
N ALA A 495 -13.93 -21.64 -0.82
CA ALA A 495 -13.11 -22.02 0.32
C ALA A 495 -12.33 -20.83 0.88
N HIS A 496 -11.71 -20.02 0.02
CA HIS A 496 -10.94 -18.84 0.43
C HIS A 496 -11.83 -17.80 1.16
N VAL A 497 -13.03 -17.53 0.63
CA VAL A 497 -14.02 -16.64 1.28
C VAL A 497 -14.48 -17.21 2.62
N GLY A 498 -14.92 -18.48 2.63
CA GLY A 498 -15.45 -19.12 3.84
C GLY A 498 -14.44 -19.14 4.99
N PHE A 499 -13.21 -19.63 4.73
CA PHE A 499 -12.16 -19.64 5.74
C PHE A 499 -11.67 -18.24 6.10
N GLY A 500 -11.65 -17.31 5.15
CA GLY A 500 -11.28 -15.92 5.39
C GLY A 500 -12.25 -15.20 6.34
N ILE A 501 -13.56 -15.38 6.14
CA ILE A 501 -14.60 -14.86 7.04
C ILE A 501 -14.47 -15.49 8.42
N ALA A 502 -14.32 -16.82 8.50
CA ALA A 502 -14.11 -17.52 9.77
C ALA A 502 -12.88 -16.98 10.52
N PHE A 503 -11.76 -16.75 9.82
CA PHE A 503 -10.56 -16.14 10.36
C PHE A 503 -10.81 -14.71 10.88
N LEU A 504 -11.57 -13.88 10.16
CA LEU A 504 -11.90 -12.51 10.58
C LEU A 504 -12.84 -12.47 11.80
N ILE A 505 -13.73 -13.43 11.95
CA ILE A 505 -14.57 -13.56 13.16
C ILE A 505 -13.70 -13.99 14.34
N LEU A 506 -12.88 -15.03 14.16
CA LEU A 506 -12.01 -15.58 15.21
C LEU A 506 -10.94 -14.59 15.67
N ILE A 507 -10.34 -13.80 14.78
CA ILE A 507 -9.35 -12.80 15.19
C ILE A 507 -9.97 -11.69 16.05
N ARG A 508 -11.26 -11.36 15.82
CA ARG A 508 -11.98 -10.36 16.60
C ARG A 508 -12.32 -10.88 17.99
N THR A 509 -12.67 -12.17 18.13
CA THR A 509 -12.92 -12.79 19.43
C THR A 509 -11.63 -13.08 20.20
N ALA A 510 -10.53 -13.33 19.49
CA ALA A 510 -9.24 -13.68 20.09
C ALA A 510 -8.37 -12.50 20.54
N GLU A 511 -8.85 -11.25 20.48
CA GLU A 511 -8.12 -10.06 20.99
C GLU A 511 -7.75 -10.19 22.48
N LEU A 512 -8.37 -11.12 23.22
CA LEU A 512 -8.08 -11.43 24.62
C LEU A 512 -6.81 -12.28 24.85
N PHE A 513 -6.27 -12.95 23.83
CA PHE A 513 -5.11 -13.83 24.01
C PHE A 513 -3.80 -13.14 23.61
N HIS A 514 -3.03 -12.71 24.61
CA HIS A 514 -1.67 -12.16 24.44
C HIS A 514 -0.73 -13.18 23.78
N LYS A 515 -0.56 -13.08 22.46
CA LYS A 515 0.42 -13.88 21.70
C LYS A 515 1.58 -13.02 21.21
N THR A 516 2.70 -13.70 20.94
CA THR A 516 3.98 -13.12 20.53
C THR A 516 3.88 -12.16 19.33
N SER A 517 4.81 -11.20 19.24
CA SER A 517 4.81 -10.18 18.17
C SER A 517 4.82 -10.77 16.75
N THR A 518 5.43 -11.95 16.55
CA THR A 518 5.41 -12.68 15.27
C THR A 518 4.00 -13.14 14.90
N PHE A 519 3.19 -13.55 15.88
CA PHE A 519 1.82 -13.99 15.65
C PHE A 519 0.95 -12.85 15.11
N HIS A 520 1.03 -11.67 15.72
CA HIS A 520 0.32 -10.48 15.23
C HIS A 520 0.73 -10.08 13.81
N LYS A 521 2.01 -10.24 13.46
CA LYS A 521 2.48 -9.96 12.09
C LYS A 521 1.83 -10.92 11.11
N ILE A 522 1.91 -12.22 11.34
CA ILE A 522 1.38 -13.18 10.37
C ILE A 522 -0.14 -13.04 10.26
N ASN A 523 -0.86 -12.79 11.35
CA ASN A 523 -2.29 -12.54 11.28
C ASN A 523 -2.62 -11.26 10.50
N GLY A 524 -1.81 -10.21 10.65
CA GLY A 524 -1.90 -9.01 9.84
C GLY A 524 -1.69 -9.32 8.35
N PHE A 525 -0.65 -10.09 8.02
CA PHE A 525 -0.38 -10.53 6.65
C PHE A 525 -1.57 -11.29 6.06
N VAL A 526 -2.08 -12.31 6.76
CA VAL A 526 -3.19 -13.15 6.31
C VAL A 526 -4.48 -12.33 6.14
N LYS A 527 -4.73 -11.36 7.02
CA LYS A 527 -5.84 -10.43 6.87
C LYS A 527 -5.75 -9.63 5.58
N TYR A 528 -4.59 -9.07 5.26
CA TYR A 528 -4.41 -8.30 4.02
C TYR A 528 -4.43 -9.20 2.79
N LEU A 529 -3.80 -10.38 2.84
CA LEU A 529 -3.84 -11.38 1.77
C LEU A 529 -5.28 -11.74 1.39
N PHE A 530 -6.14 -11.99 2.39
CA PHE A 530 -7.56 -12.25 2.17
C PHE A 530 -8.25 -11.11 1.39
N PHE A 531 -8.03 -9.85 1.78
CA PHE A 531 -8.63 -8.71 1.08
C PHE A 531 -8.10 -8.54 -0.34
N ILE A 532 -6.80 -8.75 -0.56
CA ILE A 532 -6.18 -8.65 -1.88
C ILE A 532 -6.82 -9.70 -2.81
N ARG A 533 -6.93 -10.96 -2.36
CA ARG A 533 -7.58 -12.04 -3.12
C ARG A 533 -9.04 -11.75 -3.45
N VAL A 534 -9.82 -11.28 -2.47
CA VAL A 534 -11.22 -10.91 -2.70
C VAL A 534 -11.35 -9.87 -3.81
N VAL A 535 -10.51 -8.83 -3.77
CA VAL A 535 -10.58 -7.71 -4.73
C VAL A 535 -10.08 -8.09 -6.12
N PHE A 536 -8.93 -8.76 -6.23
CA PHE A 536 -8.27 -8.97 -7.52
C PHE A 536 -8.63 -10.27 -8.21
N GLU A 537 -9.13 -11.28 -7.48
CA GLU A 537 -9.48 -12.58 -8.04
C GLU A 537 -10.98 -12.84 -7.94
N ILE A 538 -11.53 -12.83 -6.73
CA ILE A 538 -12.88 -13.35 -6.46
C ILE A 538 -13.96 -12.44 -7.04
N VAL A 539 -13.85 -11.12 -6.85
CA VAL A 539 -14.83 -10.16 -7.37
C VAL A 539 -14.89 -10.19 -8.91
N PRO A 540 -13.77 -10.08 -9.67
CA PRO A 540 -13.80 -10.20 -11.13
C PRO A 540 -14.37 -11.55 -11.61
N PHE A 541 -14.01 -12.65 -10.93
CA PHE A 541 -14.52 -13.99 -11.27
C PHE A 541 -16.03 -14.12 -11.03
N LEU A 542 -16.54 -13.62 -9.90
CA LEU A 542 -17.97 -13.59 -9.62
C LEU A 542 -18.74 -12.74 -10.65
N ILE A 543 -18.19 -11.59 -11.04
CA ILE A 543 -18.78 -10.74 -12.07
C ILE A 543 -18.88 -11.50 -13.40
N ASP A 544 -17.82 -12.18 -13.84
CA ASP A 544 -17.87 -13.00 -15.06
C ASP A 544 -18.88 -14.14 -14.96
N CYS A 545 -18.94 -14.86 -13.83
CA CYS A 545 -19.94 -15.91 -13.62
C CYS A 545 -21.37 -15.34 -13.70
N ILE A 546 -21.64 -14.22 -13.03
CA ILE A 546 -22.96 -13.58 -13.04
C ILE A 546 -23.31 -13.13 -14.46
N LEU A 547 -22.41 -12.42 -15.16
CA LEU A 547 -22.66 -11.95 -16.52
C LEU A 547 -22.85 -13.12 -17.50
N SER A 548 -22.08 -14.20 -17.32
CA SER A 548 -22.16 -15.39 -18.17
C SER A 548 -23.48 -16.14 -17.98
N ILE A 549 -24.00 -16.19 -16.76
CA ILE A 549 -25.29 -16.86 -16.47
C ILE A 549 -26.47 -15.96 -16.87
N THR A 550 -26.41 -14.68 -16.56
CA THR A 550 -27.56 -13.76 -16.70
C THR A 550 -27.74 -13.24 -18.12
N ILE A 551 -26.66 -12.84 -18.79
CA ILE A 551 -26.71 -12.13 -20.09
C ILE A 551 -26.11 -13.01 -21.21
N LYS A 552 -25.72 -14.26 -20.91
CA LYS A 552 -24.91 -15.11 -21.80
C LYS A 552 -23.64 -14.38 -22.29
N PHE A 553 -23.14 -13.46 -21.49
CA PHE A 553 -21.99 -12.63 -21.79
C PHE A 553 -20.82 -13.07 -20.92
N SER A 554 -19.81 -13.69 -21.49
CA SER A 554 -18.61 -14.04 -20.72
C SER A 554 -17.53 -12.98 -20.86
N LEU A 555 -17.23 -12.32 -19.75
CA LEU A 555 -16.14 -11.35 -19.58
C LEU A 555 -14.82 -11.88 -20.15
N ILE A 556 -14.55 -13.17 -19.94
CA ILE A 556 -13.31 -13.84 -20.35
C ILE A 556 -13.10 -13.89 -21.87
N TYR A 557 -14.19 -13.87 -22.63
CA TYR A 557 -14.14 -13.91 -24.09
C TYR A 557 -13.78 -12.54 -24.67
N TYR A 558 -14.27 -11.47 -24.04
CA TYR A 558 -14.18 -10.12 -24.59
C TYR A 558 -13.04 -9.28 -24.02
N VAL A 559 -12.78 -9.37 -22.72
CA VAL A 559 -11.66 -8.67 -22.07
C VAL A 559 -10.36 -9.48 -22.21
N GLY A 560 -10.47 -10.74 -22.67
CA GLY A 560 -9.39 -11.69 -22.70
C GLY A 560 -9.16 -12.32 -21.33
N ALA A 561 -7.94 -12.78 -21.08
CA ALA A 561 -7.59 -13.48 -19.85
C ALA A 561 -7.46 -12.53 -18.63
N TYR A 562 -8.51 -11.79 -18.30
CA TYR A 562 -8.58 -10.89 -17.14
C TYR A 562 -8.24 -11.65 -15.84
N SER A 563 -8.55 -12.95 -15.77
CA SER A 563 -8.17 -13.84 -14.66
C SER A 563 -6.65 -13.91 -14.49
N LYS A 564 -5.89 -14.02 -15.59
CA LYS A 564 -4.41 -14.00 -15.55
C LYS A 564 -3.89 -12.64 -15.07
N PHE A 565 -4.54 -11.54 -15.44
CA PHE A 565 -4.19 -10.22 -14.93
C PHE A 565 -4.44 -10.10 -13.43
N GLY A 566 -5.66 -10.45 -12.98
CA GLY A 566 -6.02 -10.45 -11.56
C GLY A 566 -5.04 -11.25 -10.71
N TRP A 567 -4.64 -12.43 -11.17
CA TRP A 567 -3.64 -13.25 -10.48
C TRP A 567 -2.25 -12.65 -10.48
N SER A 568 -1.80 -12.08 -11.59
CA SER A 568 -0.47 -11.46 -11.64
C SER A 568 -0.40 -10.26 -10.70
N VAL A 569 -1.48 -9.49 -10.60
CA VAL A 569 -1.61 -8.38 -9.65
C VAL A 569 -1.73 -8.88 -8.21
N ASP A 570 -2.47 -9.94 -7.93
CA ASP A 570 -2.57 -10.57 -6.61
C ASP A 570 -1.20 -11.09 -6.13
N ALA A 571 -0.47 -11.77 -7.01
CA ALA A 571 0.89 -12.26 -6.78
C ALA A 571 1.86 -11.10 -6.46
N LEU A 572 1.82 -10.03 -7.26
CA LEU A 572 2.62 -8.82 -7.03
C LEU A 572 2.26 -8.16 -5.71
N ALA A 573 0.97 -7.96 -5.44
CA ALA A 573 0.48 -7.33 -4.22
C ALA A 573 0.86 -8.16 -2.99
N THR A 574 0.83 -9.49 -3.09
CA THR A 574 1.27 -10.42 -2.04
C THR A 574 2.77 -10.31 -1.79
N ALA A 575 3.60 -10.27 -2.83
CA ALA A 575 5.04 -10.07 -2.71
C ALA A 575 5.38 -8.71 -2.07
N VAL A 576 4.74 -7.63 -2.53
CA VAL A 576 4.91 -6.28 -1.99
C VAL A 576 4.47 -6.21 -0.53
N LEU A 577 3.31 -6.79 -0.20
CA LEU A 577 2.80 -6.85 1.17
C LEU A 577 3.81 -7.55 2.10
N TYR A 578 4.35 -8.70 1.66
CA TYR A 578 5.37 -9.41 2.44
C TYR A 578 6.65 -8.59 2.61
N TYR A 579 7.13 -7.96 1.54
CA TYR A 579 8.30 -7.07 1.57
C TYR A 579 8.13 -5.94 2.60
N LEU A 580 6.99 -5.22 2.55
CA LEU A 580 6.67 -4.12 3.47
C LEU A 580 6.59 -4.58 4.93
N MET A 581 6.18 -5.82 5.16
CA MET A 581 6.12 -6.40 6.51
C MET A 581 7.50 -6.80 7.04
N MET A 582 8.40 -7.25 6.17
CA MET A 582 9.76 -7.64 6.54
C MET A 582 10.67 -6.43 6.80
N GLU A 583 10.54 -5.37 5.99
CA GLU A 583 11.35 -4.15 6.15
C GLU A 583 11.15 -3.48 7.53
N ARG A 584 9.98 -3.70 8.17
CA ARG A 584 9.74 -3.25 9.55
C ARG A 584 10.70 -3.88 10.58
N LYS A 585 11.25 -5.07 10.33
CA LYS A 585 12.07 -5.79 11.32
C LYS A 585 13.47 -5.19 11.44
N THR A 586 14.07 -4.81 10.32
CA THR A 586 15.45 -4.29 10.30
C THR A 586 15.54 -2.95 11.04
N ASN A 587 14.56 -2.05 10.82
CA ASN A 587 14.56 -0.73 11.44
C ASN A 587 14.34 -0.78 12.97
N ASN A 588 13.54 -1.73 13.48
CA ASN A 588 13.26 -1.83 14.92
C ASN A 588 14.37 -2.56 15.70
N VAL A 589 15.14 -3.45 15.07
CA VAL A 589 16.26 -4.15 15.73
C VAL A 589 17.45 -3.21 15.89
N SER A 590 17.72 -2.35 14.90
CA SER A 590 18.77 -1.32 15.00
C SER A 590 18.51 -0.37 16.17
N LEU A 591 17.25 0.02 16.41
CA LEU A 591 16.90 0.90 17.52
C LEU A 591 17.05 0.23 18.90
N LYS A 592 16.75 -1.08 19.01
CA LYS A 592 16.87 -1.81 20.28
C LYS A 592 18.32 -2.16 20.63
N SER A 593 19.17 -2.41 19.64
CA SER A 593 20.61 -2.63 19.87
C SER A 593 21.27 -1.39 20.49
N PHE A 594 20.90 -0.18 20.03
CA PHE A 594 21.40 1.06 20.63
C PHE A 594 20.87 1.34 22.04
N HIS A 595 19.71 0.80 22.41
CA HIS A 595 19.11 0.99 23.74
C HIS A 595 19.52 -0.08 24.75
N SER A 596 19.83 -1.31 24.30
CA SER A 596 20.25 -2.39 25.20
C SER A 596 21.56 -2.05 25.92
N ASP A 597 22.51 -1.38 25.26
CA ASP A 597 23.76 -0.93 25.92
C ASP A 597 23.55 0.19 26.94
N LYS A 598 22.42 0.94 26.86
CA LYS A 598 22.02 1.88 27.91
C LYS A 598 21.36 1.19 29.11
N MET A 599 20.67 0.06 28.92
CA MET A 599 20.05 -0.69 30.03
C MET A 599 21.04 -1.54 30.82
N THR A 600 22.05 -2.15 30.19
CA THR A 600 23.13 -2.86 30.93
C THR A 600 23.96 -1.89 31.77
N ARG A 601 24.15 -0.66 31.28
CA ARG A 601 24.72 0.43 32.08
C ARG A 601 23.76 0.92 33.18
N GLY A 602 22.45 0.77 33.05
CA GLY A 602 21.47 1.15 34.08
C GLY A 602 21.63 0.36 35.38
N HIS A 603 21.77 -0.96 35.28
CA HIS A 603 21.95 -1.83 36.46
C HIS A 603 23.31 -1.61 37.13
N MET A 604 24.38 -1.44 36.35
CA MET A 604 25.71 -1.06 36.87
C MET A 604 25.72 0.36 37.45
N LYS A 605 24.97 1.30 36.87
CA LYS A 605 24.86 2.69 37.35
C LYS A 605 23.98 2.78 38.60
N MET A 606 22.97 1.93 38.76
CA MET A 606 22.22 1.78 40.01
C MET A 606 23.09 1.17 41.11
N GLN A 607 23.84 0.10 40.82
CA GLN A 607 24.80 -0.44 41.79
C GLN A 607 25.92 0.56 42.15
N ALA A 608 26.40 1.34 41.18
CA ALA A 608 27.40 2.39 41.44
C ALA A 608 26.82 3.53 42.28
N LYS A 609 25.58 3.95 42.02
CA LYS A 609 24.87 4.95 42.85
C LYS A 609 24.59 4.44 44.26
N GLU A 610 24.19 3.18 44.40
CA GLU A 610 23.96 2.57 45.71
C GLU A 610 25.27 2.45 46.50
N LYS A 611 26.38 2.07 45.85
CA LYS A 611 27.71 2.07 46.46
C LYS A 611 28.18 3.47 46.85
N ASN A 612 27.92 4.49 46.03
CA ASN A 612 28.27 5.87 46.37
C ASN A 612 27.38 6.46 47.48
N MET A 613 26.08 6.16 47.51
CA MET A 613 25.21 6.56 48.62
C MET A 613 25.64 5.88 49.92
N LYS A 614 25.95 4.57 49.88
CA LYS A 614 26.49 3.86 51.06
C LYS A 614 27.82 4.45 51.53
N LYS A 615 28.72 4.86 50.61
CA LYS A 615 29.95 5.56 50.96
C LYS A 615 29.69 6.95 51.55
N GLN A 616 28.77 7.72 50.99
CA GLN A 616 28.40 9.04 51.52
C GLN A 616 27.69 8.95 52.87
N GLU A 617 26.84 7.95 53.09
CA GLU A 617 26.24 7.68 54.40
C GLU A 617 27.29 7.22 55.41
N ALA A 618 28.26 6.40 55.02
CA ALA A 618 29.36 6.02 55.90
C ALA A 618 30.21 7.25 56.29
N LEU A 619 30.53 8.12 55.32
CA LEU A 619 31.23 9.40 55.56
C LEU A 619 30.42 10.35 56.46
N ARG A 620 29.11 10.46 56.24
CA ARG A 620 28.20 11.25 57.08
C ARG A 620 28.03 10.69 58.49
N LYS A 621 28.09 9.36 58.66
CA LYS A 621 28.06 8.71 59.97
C LYS A 621 29.40 8.83 60.70
N SER A 622 30.52 8.90 59.98
CA SER A 622 31.84 9.13 60.58
C SER A 622 32.09 10.60 60.97
N GLN A 623 31.43 11.56 60.32
CA GLN A 623 31.33 12.92 60.82
C GLN A 623 30.21 12.98 61.86
N GLY A 624 30.53 12.68 63.11
CA GLY A 624 29.61 12.85 64.24
C GLY A 624 29.10 14.29 64.30
N PHE A 625 27.92 14.54 63.76
CA PHE A 625 27.24 15.83 63.87
C PHE A 625 26.65 15.89 65.29
N ASP A 626 27.30 16.66 66.16
CA ASP A 626 26.86 16.87 67.53
C ASP A 626 25.59 17.73 67.55
N HIS A 627 24.46 17.08 67.31
CA HIS A 627 23.12 17.68 67.35
C HIS A 627 22.80 18.28 68.72
N LYS A 628 23.45 17.81 69.80
CA LYS A 628 23.27 18.36 71.15
C LYS A 628 24.03 19.67 71.30
N GLY A 629 25.28 19.74 70.84
CA GLY A 629 26.07 20.98 70.84
C GLY A 629 25.49 22.09 69.95
N ALA A 630 24.91 21.74 68.79
CA ALA A 630 24.26 22.70 67.90
C ALA A 630 22.94 23.24 68.48
N ALA A 631 22.12 22.38 69.12
CA ALA A 631 20.89 22.80 69.78
C ALA A 631 21.16 23.70 70.99
N GLN A 632 22.19 23.40 71.78
CA GLN A 632 22.55 24.18 72.97
C GLN A 632 23.11 25.58 72.61
N LYS A 633 23.76 25.72 71.44
CA LYS A 633 24.19 27.02 70.91
C LYS A 633 23.05 27.89 70.36
N SER A 634 21.88 27.31 70.08
CA SER A 634 20.70 28.05 69.59
C SER A 634 19.86 28.67 70.70
N LEU A 635 20.13 28.32 71.96
CA LEU A 635 19.41 28.84 73.14
C LEU A 635 20.12 30.09 73.67
N VAL A 636 19.63 31.26 73.24
CA VAL A 636 20.31 32.55 73.47
C VAL A 636 19.98 33.15 74.84
N TYR A 637 18.74 33.03 75.31
CA TYR A 637 18.27 33.72 76.52
C TYR A 637 18.14 32.75 77.68
N LYS A 638 18.75 33.06 78.83
CA LYS A 638 18.72 32.19 80.03
C LYS A 638 17.98 32.91 81.16
N CYS A 639 16.91 32.29 81.68
CA CYS A 639 16.17 32.83 82.81
C CYS A 639 17.07 32.83 84.07
N PRO A 640 17.27 33.98 84.74
CA PRO A 640 18.16 34.06 85.90
C PRO A 640 17.59 33.33 87.13
N ILE A 641 16.28 33.08 87.18
CA ILE A 641 15.61 32.49 88.35
C ILE A 641 15.63 30.96 88.28
N CYS A 642 15.13 30.38 87.19
CA CYS A 642 15.02 28.92 87.05
C CYS A 642 16.04 28.30 86.08
N MET A 643 16.94 29.10 85.49
CA MET A 643 17.98 28.68 84.53
C MET A 643 17.45 28.06 83.23
N THR A 644 16.14 28.12 82.98
CA THR A 644 15.55 27.67 81.72
C THR A 644 16.03 28.55 80.57
N GLN A 645 16.53 27.93 79.50
CA GLN A 645 17.00 28.65 78.32
C GLN A 645 15.91 28.67 77.24
N ASN A 646 15.77 29.80 76.55
CA ASN A 646 14.80 30.02 75.48
C ASN A 646 15.51 30.55 74.22
N VAL A 647 15.02 30.15 73.05
CA VAL A 647 15.59 30.56 71.75
C VAL A 647 15.20 32.00 71.40
N HIS A 648 13.96 32.40 71.73
CA HIS A 648 13.40 33.69 71.32
C HIS A 648 13.00 34.54 72.53
N LEU A 649 13.17 35.85 72.39
CA LEU A 649 12.86 36.84 73.43
C LEU A 649 11.38 36.82 73.84
N LYS A 650 10.47 36.58 72.87
CA LYS A 650 9.04 36.42 73.13
C LYS A 650 8.73 35.22 74.03
N SER A 651 9.30 34.05 73.73
CA SER A 651 9.14 32.87 74.58
C SER A 651 9.78 33.06 75.95
N TYR A 652 10.86 33.83 76.04
CA TYR A 652 11.47 34.20 77.31
C TYR A 652 10.53 35.10 78.15
N LYS A 653 9.88 36.09 77.54
CA LYS A 653 8.89 36.95 78.20
C LYS A 653 7.67 36.16 78.70
N GLU A 654 7.12 35.29 77.86
CA GLU A 654 6.00 34.41 78.21
C GLU A 654 6.37 33.46 79.36
N HIS A 655 7.55 32.87 79.32
CA HIS A 655 8.08 32.03 80.39
C HIS A 655 8.22 32.82 81.71
N PHE A 656 8.82 34.01 81.66
CA PHE A 656 9.07 34.82 82.85
C PHE A 656 7.76 35.27 83.50
N ALA A 657 6.78 35.73 82.70
CA ALA A 657 5.47 36.12 83.19
C ALA A 657 4.67 34.95 83.80
N ALA A 658 4.75 33.76 83.19
CA ALA A 658 4.02 32.58 83.66
C ALA A 658 4.64 31.91 84.89
N LYS A 659 5.97 31.88 85.00
CA LYS A 659 6.70 31.15 86.05
C LYS A 659 7.23 32.03 87.17
N HIS A 660 7.39 33.33 86.94
CA HIS A 660 7.99 34.27 87.89
C HIS A 660 7.18 35.58 88.01
N PRO A 661 5.86 35.51 88.29
CA PRO A 661 4.98 36.68 88.27
C PRO A 661 5.33 37.76 89.31
N ASN A 662 6.03 37.39 90.39
CA ASN A 662 6.38 38.29 91.49
C ASN A 662 7.83 38.79 91.43
N ALA A 663 8.62 38.36 90.44
CA ALA A 663 10.01 38.79 90.31
C ALA A 663 10.10 40.03 89.39
N PRO A 664 11.02 40.98 89.67
CA PRO A 664 11.20 42.14 88.81
C PRO A 664 11.63 41.71 87.41
N LEU A 665 11.05 42.35 86.37
CA LEU A 665 11.38 42.03 84.98
C LEU A 665 12.88 42.28 84.72
N PRO A 666 13.60 41.32 84.12
CA PRO A 666 14.99 41.50 83.70
C PRO A 666 15.11 42.67 82.70
N PRO A 667 16.20 43.45 82.75
CA PRO A 667 16.37 44.62 81.87
C PRO A 667 16.35 44.23 80.38
N GLU A 668 16.76 43.01 80.03
CA GLU A 668 16.71 42.45 78.67
C GLU A 668 15.28 42.28 78.12
N LEU A 669 14.26 42.28 78.99
CA LEU A 669 12.84 42.14 78.64
C LEU A 669 12.07 43.47 78.73
N ALA A 670 12.72 44.57 79.13
CA ALA A 670 12.08 45.88 79.27
C ALA A 670 11.81 46.55 77.90
N ASP A 671 12.67 46.29 76.90
CA ASP A 671 12.65 46.95 75.59
C ASP A 671 12.02 46.10 74.47
N ALA A 672 11.45 44.94 74.80
CA ALA A 672 10.89 43.94 73.87
C ALA A 672 9.41 43.67 74.10
#